data_AF-A0AAW6ZQX9-F1
#
_entry.id   AF-A0AAW6ZQX9-F1
#
_cell.length_a   1.000
_cell.length_b   1.000
_cell.length_c   1.000
_cell.angle_alpha   90.00
_cell.angle_beta   90.00
_cell.angle_gamma   90.00
#
_symmetry.space_group_name_H-M   'P 1'
#
loop_
_entity.id
_entity.type
_entity.pdbx_description
1 polymer ?
#
loop_
_entity_poly.entity_id
_entity_poly.type
_entity_poly.pdbx_seq_one_letter_code
_entity_poly.pdbx_strand_id
1 'polypeptide(L)'
;MKKYGDLIQFESVTANIQLKTSSDHDKAVGLVSSYVISDKMSQKLSNVIIEQLQYEESVDNKALWIVGNYGSGKSHLMSVISAVAEFPDLASHVSNDIVRSAADKIAGKFKVIRFEIGASKMALTDIVTQNLTDGLADMGVDYEFPPMTEISSNHKPYFEEMMATFHEKYPDHGLLLVCDEMLDYFRSRNEQELPLDIAILRVIGEVIDGTRFRFMAGVQEAIFDSTQLEFLSKEVKRIRDRAEQVLIAREDIKYVVAERLLKKDAQQQEWIREYLQKFTPYYDKMNERLDEFVRMFPVHPDYINTFERVRMAGLENRQVLKSLSRQMKELMEDEVPQDVPGIFSYDTYWNELSSEPSMKTNPEVGQVIETGELLVDRIDQAYPTPGEKEFAKRLVAGLAIHRMAVGDIYAEMGATAAELRDSLCLYLKNIEIMPGDKSKNLENHIVTVLTKVRRTVNGQFFSKNKTNDQFYLDLKKTEDFDAHIEAKAAGLSPDSINSAYRAAMLEILEQTDSQQSKTAMWQHELKWLDRNVSRPGWLFLGSPNERETAKPQLDYYMYFIQPENPPKQKKEFIREDEVQFVLKNRSEEFNQSLKNYAASVALRALATGSAQQTYKIKADGYLGEMIKWIRANIKDAFEVQYNGKSKPIMDWLKGATIRDITGIADSDHGSVKDIFEAVASFILEGYFQSLAPEYPKFSQRITEDTISVASKDVLSYLAGGAATKRATAVLDALELLDGDKLKPKSSRYAQAVLEVLAAKGHGQVVNQSELLEAVHARLYFKPGTYRLEPEWLLVILATLVHAGEIELSVVGKVITASDVDALKGIDFATLIDFKHIQAPKDFNVSAIKAVLELLGMNEGLATSIQQGDESVVRTMGQEIEKLVKSLVHDQQLVKQRLMLWGNHVLAENEATLLADRLGKTKTFLESLQRFNTPGKLKNFKESAESIVEHAETLKEWKSFKQLLEVVDSFAEYAQYLKEAQLILDENDEWQSDVRDAALALRNGIEDKTTRLASSFKQAQLANLQQLKKAYIQRYVALYQSARLTMEQDKKKAALIADERLQTLEALSSISLLPAEQVKQWRTECAALQVAESIDSKTLELTPNPVNFSPRNESSKVSASERLTQLDTKLSDMLSEWTHSLKSSLADDPFLQLSLLPELQRNEIHSFITSGALSLPVSKEFIAGVNEVLSGLEEVRISTMDLVATFGKGTPQRLEDVKARFEELLHTHCKGKDSSKVRIIID
;
A
#
# COMPACT_ATOMS: atom_id res chain seq x y z
N MET A 1 65.10 11.10 24.01
CA MET A 1 64.01 11.36 23.05
C MET A 1 62.76 11.71 23.87
N LYS A 2 61.62 12.06 23.27
CA LYS A 2 60.39 12.23 24.07
C LYS A 2 59.81 10.85 24.37
N LYS A 3 59.37 10.62 25.61
CA LYS A 3 58.58 9.44 25.96
C LYS A 3 57.14 9.62 25.49
N TYR A 4 56.39 8.54 25.33
CA TYR A 4 54.95 8.65 25.06
C TYR A 4 54.24 9.45 26.16
N GLY A 5 54.63 9.27 27.43
CA GLY A 5 54.07 10.03 28.55
C GLY A 5 54.37 11.54 28.56
N ASP A 6 55.38 12.01 27.82
CA ASP A 6 55.64 13.44 27.63
C ASP A 6 54.69 14.08 26.59
N LEU A 7 54.00 13.25 25.81
CA LEU A 7 53.16 13.64 24.67
C LEU A 7 51.66 13.48 24.92
N ILE A 8 51.24 12.77 25.97
CA ILE A 8 49.82 12.53 26.29
C ILE A 8 49.53 12.65 27.79
N GLN A 9 48.36 13.18 28.14
CA GLN A 9 47.75 13.13 29.46
C GLN A 9 46.75 11.97 29.51
N PHE A 10 46.93 11.05 30.47
CA PHE A 10 46.20 9.78 30.53
C PHE A 10 45.33 9.67 31.77
N GLU A 11 44.02 9.50 31.59
CA GLU A 11 43.06 9.16 32.66
C GLU A 11 42.40 7.79 32.40
N SER A 12 42.62 6.82 33.29
CA SER A 12 42.12 5.44 33.11
C SER A 12 40.59 5.31 33.24
N VAL A 13 39.97 4.46 32.41
CA VAL A 13 38.53 4.12 32.47
C VAL A 13 38.36 2.77 33.18
N THR A 14 38.06 2.75 34.49
CA THR A 14 38.15 1.52 35.31
C THR A 14 36.84 0.90 35.86
N ALA A 15 35.64 1.45 35.66
CA ALA A 15 34.42 0.93 36.30
C ALA A 15 33.24 0.63 35.35
N ASN A 16 32.58 -0.52 35.54
CA ASN A 16 31.24 -0.81 35.01
C ASN A 16 30.24 0.08 35.76
N ILE A 17 29.57 0.97 35.05
CA ILE A 17 28.56 1.85 35.64
C ILE A 17 27.24 1.09 35.69
N GLN A 18 26.73 0.86 36.90
CA GLN A 18 25.43 0.23 37.13
C GLN A 18 24.35 1.32 37.21
N LEU A 19 23.25 1.18 36.48
CA LEU A 19 22.22 2.22 36.38
C LEU A 19 21.66 2.59 37.76
N LYS A 20 21.52 1.61 38.66
CA LYS A 20 21.04 1.82 40.04
C LYS A 20 22.00 2.64 40.91
N THR A 21 23.28 2.75 40.57
CA THR A 21 24.25 3.50 41.41
C THR A 21 24.07 5.01 41.35
N SER A 22 23.34 5.54 40.36
CA SER A 22 23.04 6.97 40.26
C SER A 22 21.86 7.43 41.13
N SER A 23 21.20 6.53 41.87
CA SER A 23 20.23 6.93 42.90
C SER A 23 20.90 7.40 44.20
N ASP A 24 22.21 7.16 44.33
CA ASP A 24 23.04 7.63 45.44
C ASP A 24 23.73 8.95 45.03
N HIS A 25 23.44 10.03 45.74
CA HIS A 25 23.87 11.39 45.42
C HIS A 25 25.41 11.50 45.29
N ASP A 26 26.17 10.94 46.24
CA ASP A 26 27.65 11.04 46.24
C ASP A 26 28.28 10.34 45.03
N LYS A 27 27.69 9.22 44.60
CA LYS A 27 28.14 8.50 43.40
C LYS A 27 27.69 9.20 42.13
N ALA A 28 26.51 9.82 42.15
CA ALA A 28 25.98 10.58 41.02
C ALA A 28 26.86 11.79 40.66
N VAL A 29 27.43 12.50 41.65
CA VAL A 29 28.41 13.60 41.42
C VAL A 29 29.59 13.11 40.56
N GLY A 30 30.20 11.98 40.95
CA GLY A 30 31.33 11.40 40.21
C GLY A 30 30.97 10.95 38.80
N LEU A 31 29.75 10.44 38.60
CA LEU A 31 29.24 10.04 37.28
C LEU A 31 29.03 11.25 36.36
N VAL A 32 28.48 12.34 36.88
CA VAL A 32 28.22 13.57 36.09
C VAL A 32 29.51 14.29 35.73
N SER A 33 30.43 14.49 36.68
CA SER A 33 31.69 15.20 36.42
C SER A 33 32.66 14.44 35.51
N SER A 34 32.59 13.11 35.47
CA SER A 34 33.47 12.28 34.63
C SER A 34 32.92 12.01 33.23
N TYR A 35 31.71 12.47 32.90
CA TYR A 35 31.12 12.29 31.57
C TYR A 35 31.66 13.34 30.60
N VAL A 36 32.29 12.86 29.52
CA VAL A 36 32.87 13.71 28.45
C VAL A 36 31.84 13.87 27.34
N ILE A 37 31.57 15.11 26.94
CA ILE A 37 30.52 15.47 25.98
C ILE A 37 31.16 16.01 24.70
N SER A 38 31.01 15.30 23.59
CA SER A 38 31.40 15.78 22.25
C SER A 38 30.49 16.91 21.77
N ASP A 39 30.89 17.68 20.76
CA ASP A 39 30.03 18.75 20.20
C ASP A 39 28.70 18.19 19.66
N LYS A 40 28.73 17.03 18.99
CA LYS A 40 27.51 16.36 18.50
C LYS A 40 26.64 15.84 19.64
N MET A 41 27.25 15.28 20.68
CA MET A 41 26.52 14.82 21.87
C MET A 41 25.95 16.01 22.67
N SER A 42 26.65 17.14 22.71
CA SER A 42 26.17 18.38 23.33
C SER A 42 24.88 18.84 22.68
N GLN A 43 24.84 18.89 21.34
CA GLN A 43 23.62 19.22 20.58
C GLN A 43 22.47 18.23 20.83
N LYS A 44 22.76 16.92 20.88
CA LYS A 44 21.74 15.89 21.19
C LYS A 44 21.22 16.03 22.61
N LEU A 45 22.09 16.29 23.58
CA LEU A 45 21.71 16.48 24.97
C LEU A 45 20.85 17.73 25.13
N SER A 46 21.29 18.87 24.60
CA SER A 46 20.60 20.15 24.76
C SER A 46 19.30 20.22 23.95
N ASN A 47 19.34 19.86 22.66
CA ASN A 47 18.25 20.17 21.72
C ASN A 47 17.27 19.00 21.51
N VAL A 48 17.62 17.81 22.01
CA VAL A 48 16.78 16.61 21.85
C VAL A 48 16.43 16.04 23.21
N ILE A 49 17.40 15.51 23.96
CA ILE A 49 17.13 14.81 25.23
C ILE A 49 16.45 15.74 26.24
N ILE A 50 17.05 16.90 26.52
CA ILE A 50 16.53 17.83 27.52
C ILE A 50 15.19 18.42 27.09
N GLU A 51 15.04 18.77 25.80
CA GLU A 51 13.77 19.25 25.23
C GLU A 51 12.65 18.21 25.32
N GLN A 52 12.98 16.93 25.14
CA GLN A 52 12.01 15.83 25.25
C GLN A 52 11.68 15.47 26.71
N LEU A 53 12.57 15.76 27.66
CA LEU A 53 12.32 15.53 29.09
C LEU A 53 11.56 16.68 29.74
N GLN A 54 11.90 17.94 29.44
CA GLN A 54 11.27 19.10 30.07
C GLN A 54 9.74 19.11 29.84
N TYR A 55 9.02 19.75 30.77
CA TYR A 55 7.55 19.85 30.73
C TYR A 55 7.03 21.27 31.03
N GLU A 56 7.89 22.28 30.96
CA GLU A 56 7.53 23.70 31.17
C GLU A 56 7.19 24.40 29.85
N GLU A 57 7.87 24.01 28.76
CA GLU A 57 7.63 24.49 27.41
C GLU A 57 6.82 23.43 26.64
N SER A 58 5.80 23.88 25.90
CA SER A 58 4.94 23.01 25.12
C SER A 58 5.69 22.43 23.92
N VAL A 59 6.09 21.16 24.01
CA VAL A 59 6.78 20.40 22.96
C VAL A 59 6.07 19.05 22.79
N ASP A 60 6.12 18.45 21.59
CA ASP A 60 5.66 17.08 21.33
C ASP A 60 6.60 16.07 22.03
N ASN A 61 6.37 15.85 23.33
CA ASN A 61 7.23 15.02 24.17
C ASN A 61 7.09 13.53 23.81
N LYS A 62 8.22 12.86 23.61
CA LYS A 62 8.31 11.46 23.18
C LYS A 62 9.15 10.63 24.14
N ALA A 63 8.99 9.30 24.04
CA ALA A 63 9.88 8.38 24.74
C ALA A 63 11.32 8.52 24.21
N LEU A 64 12.31 8.48 25.08
CA LEU A 64 13.72 8.59 24.69
C LEU A 64 14.37 7.21 24.58
N TRP A 65 14.83 6.86 23.39
CA TRP A 65 15.51 5.59 23.16
C TRP A 65 17.00 5.87 22.93
N ILE A 66 17.82 5.58 23.94
CA ILE A 66 19.26 5.74 23.86
C ILE A 66 19.83 4.51 23.17
N VAL A 67 20.23 4.69 21.91
CA VAL A 67 20.73 3.62 21.05
C VAL A 67 22.25 3.62 21.07
N GLY A 68 22.85 2.54 21.55
CA GLY A 68 24.30 2.40 21.54
C GLY A 68 24.75 0.98 21.84
N ASN A 69 25.84 0.57 21.21
CA ASN A 69 26.45 -0.74 21.44
C ASN A 69 27.12 -0.78 22.82
N TYR A 70 27.10 -1.92 23.52
CA TYR A 70 27.80 -2.14 24.80
C TYR A 70 29.16 -1.42 24.92
N GLY A 71 29.39 -0.66 26.00
CA GLY A 71 30.64 0.09 26.18
C GLY A 71 30.74 1.41 25.42
N SER A 72 29.70 1.84 24.69
CA SER A 72 29.60 3.18 24.10
C SER A 72 29.34 4.29 25.12
N GLY A 73 29.16 3.96 26.40
CA GLY A 73 28.75 4.91 27.43
C GLY A 73 27.23 5.05 27.59
N LYS A 74 26.41 4.19 26.96
CA LYS A 74 24.93 4.20 27.05
C LYS A 74 24.39 4.29 28.49
N SER A 75 24.75 3.33 29.34
CA SER A 75 24.29 3.30 30.74
C SER A 75 24.87 4.48 31.54
N HIS A 76 26.08 4.95 31.21
CA HIS A 76 26.66 6.16 31.82
C HIS A 76 25.82 7.40 31.47
N LEU A 77 25.46 7.57 30.20
CA LEU A 77 24.61 8.66 29.72
C LEU A 77 23.23 8.65 30.40
N MET A 78 22.59 7.49 30.46
CA MET A 78 21.29 7.33 31.13
C MET A 78 21.39 7.63 32.63
N SER A 79 22.47 7.20 33.29
CA SER A 79 22.76 7.54 34.69
C SER A 79 22.99 9.04 34.89
N VAL A 80 23.71 9.72 33.98
CA VAL A 80 23.95 11.17 34.06
C VAL A 80 22.64 11.94 33.90
N ILE A 81 21.83 11.60 32.89
CA ILE A 81 20.56 12.30 32.64
C ILE A 81 19.59 12.07 33.81
N SER A 82 19.45 10.83 34.26
CA SER A 82 18.57 10.51 35.40
C SER A 82 19.04 11.15 36.71
N ALA A 83 20.35 11.21 36.96
CA ALA A 83 20.91 11.87 38.13
C ALA A 83 20.65 13.38 38.12
N VAL A 84 20.92 14.05 36.99
CA VAL A 84 20.64 15.49 36.85
C VAL A 84 19.15 15.77 36.99
N ALA A 85 18.28 14.94 36.39
CA ALA A 85 16.84 15.08 36.51
C ALA A 85 16.33 14.93 37.96
N GLU A 86 17.00 14.12 38.79
CA GLU A 86 16.62 13.86 40.19
C GLU A 86 17.23 14.85 41.19
N PHE A 87 18.48 15.27 40.98
CA PHE A 87 19.25 16.08 41.92
C PHE A 87 19.60 17.46 41.33
N PRO A 88 19.09 18.56 41.91
CA PRO A 88 19.21 19.89 41.33
C PRO A 88 20.64 20.44 41.30
N ASP A 89 21.50 20.05 42.25
CA ASP A 89 22.88 20.55 42.36
C ASP A 89 23.82 19.95 41.29
N LEU A 90 23.48 18.81 40.73
CA LEU A 90 24.32 18.09 39.76
C LEU A 90 24.41 18.76 38.39
N ALA A 91 23.49 19.65 38.03
CA ALA A 91 23.59 20.42 36.79
C ALA A 91 24.92 21.19 36.72
N SER A 92 25.37 21.78 37.83
CA SER A 92 26.63 22.54 37.93
C SER A 92 27.89 21.70 37.66
N HIS A 93 27.79 20.38 37.85
CA HIS A 93 28.89 19.43 37.67
C HIS A 93 29.06 18.95 36.23
N VAL A 94 28.18 19.36 35.31
CA VAL A 94 28.28 19.04 33.88
C VAL A 94 29.44 19.81 33.24
N SER A 95 30.33 19.11 32.53
CA SER A 95 31.56 19.66 31.96
C SER A 95 31.37 20.63 30.78
N ASN A 96 30.32 20.45 29.97
CA ASN A 96 30.03 21.26 28.79
C ASN A 96 29.07 22.42 29.11
N ASP A 97 29.44 23.66 28.79
CA ASP A 97 28.67 24.87 29.17
C ASP A 97 27.29 24.96 28.51
N ILE A 98 27.15 24.46 27.27
CA ILE A 98 25.87 24.44 26.55
C ILE A 98 24.91 23.47 27.24
N VAL A 99 25.38 22.26 27.54
CA VAL A 99 24.57 21.25 28.23
C VAL A 99 24.28 21.66 29.66
N ARG A 100 25.23 22.29 30.36
CA ARG A 100 25.03 22.82 31.71
C ARG A 100 23.86 23.82 31.73
N SER A 101 23.85 24.76 30.80
CA SER A 101 22.78 25.76 30.70
C SER A 101 21.42 25.13 30.35
N ALA A 102 21.41 24.10 29.51
CA ALA A 102 20.18 23.37 29.17
C ALA A 102 19.69 22.49 30.34
N ALA A 103 20.60 21.89 31.10
CA ALA A 103 20.30 20.95 32.18
C ALA A 103 19.43 21.57 33.28
N ASP A 104 19.52 22.89 33.49
CA ASP A 104 18.67 23.64 34.42
C ASP A 104 17.16 23.46 34.14
N LYS A 105 16.78 23.17 32.88
CA LYS A 105 15.38 22.88 32.50
C LYS A 105 14.82 21.62 33.16
N ILE A 106 15.66 20.66 33.54
CA ILE A 106 15.24 19.36 34.12
C ILE A 106 15.82 19.10 35.52
N ALA A 107 16.79 19.90 35.96
CA ALA A 107 17.55 19.68 37.19
C ALA A 107 16.65 19.59 38.43
N GLY A 108 16.63 18.44 39.09
CA GLY A 108 15.81 18.21 40.29
C GLY A 108 14.29 18.21 40.08
N LYS A 109 13.81 18.14 38.83
CA LYS A 109 12.39 18.20 38.49
C LYS A 109 11.71 16.83 38.45
N PHE A 110 12.45 15.74 38.60
CA PHE A 110 11.91 14.38 38.48
C PHE A 110 12.11 13.54 39.72
N LYS A 111 11.15 12.63 39.97
CA LYS A 111 11.41 11.38 40.69
C LYS A 111 11.72 10.30 39.68
N VAL A 112 12.69 9.44 39.98
CA VAL A 112 13.25 8.55 38.97
C VAL A 112 13.24 7.09 39.43
N ILE A 113 12.60 6.23 38.63
CA ILE A 113 12.59 4.78 38.81
C ILE A 113 13.57 4.17 37.80
N ARG A 114 14.54 3.38 38.29
CA ARG A 114 15.62 2.80 37.47
C ARG A 114 15.62 1.29 37.59
N PHE A 115 15.49 0.58 36.47
CA PHE A 115 15.53 -0.87 36.44
C PHE A 115 16.23 -1.41 35.18
N GLU A 116 16.61 -2.68 35.24
CA GLU A 116 17.29 -3.43 34.18
C GLU A 116 16.46 -4.69 33.92
N ILE A 117 16.17 -4.99 32.65
CA ILE A 117 15.38 -6.17 32.29
C ILE A 117 16.31 -7.38 32.14
N GLY A 118 16.22 -8.32 33.07
CA GLY A 118 16.91 -9.61 32.96
C GLY A 118 16.20 -10.61 32.04
N ALA A 119 16.77 -11.82 31.91
CA ALA A 119 16.15 -12.93 31.20
C ALA A 119 14.86 -13.40 31.90
N SER A 120 13.73 -12.82 31.51
CA SER A 120 12.40 -13.11 32.07
C SER A 120 11.45 -13.64 31.00
N LYS A 121 10.55 -14.54 31.40
CA LYS A 121 9.44 -15.01 30.56
C LYS A 121 8.17 -14.17 30.74
N MET A 122 8.12 -13.29 31.74
CA MET A 122 6.96 -12.43 32.06
C MET A 122 6.76 -11.34 31.01
N ALA A 123 5.52 -11.06 30.62
CA ALA A 123 5.20 -10.05 29.61
C ALA A 123 5.77 -8.68 29.98
N LEU A 124 6.12 -7.86 28.98
CA LEU A 124 6.83 -6.60 29.20
C LEU A 124 5.98 -5.65 30.02
N THR A 125 4.66 -5.69 29.79
CA THR A 125 3.72 -4.89 30.56
C THR A 125 3.75 -5.25 32.04
N ASP A 126 3.78 -6.54 32.39
CA ASP A 126 3.83 -6.98 33.78
C ASP A 126 5.13 -6.52 34.45
N ILE A 127 6.25 -6.59 33.72
CA ILE A 127 7.55 -6.10 34.20
C ILE A 127 7.48 -4.59 34.46
N VAL A 128 6.92 -3.82 33.54
CA VAL A 128 6.84 -2.35 33.66
C VAL A 128 5.89 -1.95 34.79
N THR A 129 4.68 -2.50 34.85
CA THR A 129 3.70 -2.15 35.89
C THR A 129 4.18 -2.57 37.28
N GLN A 130 4.84 -3.73 37.40
CA GLN A 130 5.42 -4.16 38.68
C GLN A 130 6.53 -3.21 39.15
N ASN A 131 7.48 -2.84 38.29
CA ASN A 131 8.54 -1.89 38.66
C ASN A 131 8.00 -0.49 38.97
N LEU A 132 6.91 -0.07 38.33
CA LEU A 132 6.22 1.17 38.65
C LEU A 132 5.54 1.09 40.02
N THR A 133 4.80 0.02 40.32
CA THR A 133 4.16 -0.18 41.63
C THR A 133 5.20 -0.24 42.75
N ASP A 134 6.26 -1.05 42.59
CA ASP A 134 7.33 -1.16 43.58
C ASP A 134 8.05 0.19 43.79
N GLY A 135 8.39 0.88 42.69
CA GLY A 135 9.07 2.18 42.74
C GLY A 135 8.21 3.30 43.32
N LEU A 136 6.90 3.31 43.06
CA LEU A 136 5.96 4.25 43.67
C LEU A 136 5.79 3.98 45.17
N ALA A 137 5.73 2.71 45.58
CA ALA A 137 5.66 2.32 46.98
C ALA A 137 6.90 2.77 47.77
N ASP A 138 8.10 2.66 47.18
CA ASP A 138 9.36 3.18 47.75
C ASP A 138 9.33 4.71 47.90
N MET A 139 8.64 5.41 47.00
CA MET A 139 8.36 6.85 47.10
C MET A 139 7.17 7.16 48.01
N GLY A 140 6.52 6.15 48.59
CA GLY A 140 5.34 6.19 49.45
C GLY A 140 4.08 6.72 48.75
N VAL A 141 3.90 6.39 47.47
CA VAL A 141 2.68 6.54 46.68
C VAL A 141 2.07 5.15 46.53
N ASP A 142 0.85 4.95 47.02
CA ASP A 142 0.18 3.65 46.99
C ASP A 142 -0.70 3.55 45.73
N TYR A 143 -0.24 2.77 44.74
CA TYR A 143 -0.96 2.54 43.48
C TYR A 143 -0.63 1.16 42.90
N GLU A 144 -1.66 0.34 42.70
CA GLU A 144 -1.55 -1.00 42.13
C GLU A 144 -2.28 -1.06 40.79
N PHE A 145 -1.57 -1.48 39.73
CA PHE A 145 -2.19 -1.65 38.41
C PHE A 145 -3.11 -2.89 38.40
N PRO A 146 -4.29 -2.82 37.74
CA PRO A 146 -5.16 -3.98 37.64
C PRO A 146 -4.53 -5.11 36.80
N PRO A 147 -4.89 -6.37 37.08
CA PRO A 147 -4.38 -7.52 36.32
C PRO A 147 -4.86 -7.48 34.87
N MET A 148 -4.00 -7.96 33.96
CA MET A 148 -4.22 -7.99 32.50
C MET A 148 -5.58 -8.52 32.04
N THR A 149 -6.14 -9.50 32.77
CA THR A 149 -7.43 -10.13 32.46
C THR A 149 -8.62 -9.20 32.62
N GLU A 150 -8.46 -8.10 33.36
CA GLU A 150 -9.53 -7.14 33.67
C GLU A 150 -9.44 -5.87 32.81
N ILE A 151 -8.40 -5.73 31.99
CA ILE A 151 -8.18 -4.57 31.12
C ILE A 151 -8.85 -4.82 29.76
N SER A 152 -9.98 -4.17 29.50
CA SER A 152 -10.85 -4.48 28.35
C SER A 152 -10.40 -3.93 27.00
N SER A 153 -9.50 -2.92 26.93
CA SER A 153 -9.04 -2.39 25.62
C SER A 153 -7.81 -1.46 25.61
N ASN A 154 -7.50 -0.70 26.67
CA ASN A 154 -6.35 0.23 26.69
C ASN A 154 -5.75 0.42 28.11
N HIS A 155 -4.43 0.46 28.22
CA HIS A 155 -3.68 0.69 29.47
C HIS A 155 -3.55 2.18 29.83
N LYS A 156 -3.78 3.11 28.89
CA LYS A 156 -3.60 4.56 29.09
C LYS A 156 -4.33 5.15 30.33
N PRO A 157 -5.62 4.86 30.59
CA PRO A 157 -6.33 5.45 31.72
C PRO A 157 -5.70 5.13 33.08
N TYR A 158 -5.13 3.94 33.24
CA TYR A 158 -4.48 3.52 34.48
C TYR A 158 -3.14 4.25 34.70
N PHE A 159 -2.41 4.54 33.63
CA PHE A 159 -1.23 5.40 33.74
C PHE A 159 -1.59 6.86 34.08
N GLU A 160 -2.72 7.36 33.58
CA GLU A 160 -3.22 8.71 33.95
C GLU A 160 -3.67 8.76 35.41
N GLU A 161 -4.35 7.73 35.90
CA GLU A 161 -4.72 7.57 37.31
C GLU A 161 -3.49 7.47 38.22
N MET A 162 -2.52 6.62 37.85
CA MET A 162 -1.23 6.51 38.55
C MET A 162 -0.54 7.88 38.66
N MET A 163 -0.49 8.65 37.57
CA MET A 163 0.10 9.98 37.58
C MET A 163 -0.70 10.98 38.42
N ALA A 164 -2.03 10.84 38.50
CA ALA A 164 -2.85 11.64 39.40
C ALA A 164 -2.49 11.37 40.87
N THR A 165 -2.42 10.09 41.26
CA THR A 165 -2.00 9.68 42.62
C THR A 165 -0.56 10.11 42.93
N PHE A 166 0.35 10.03 41.96
CA PHE A 166 1.72 10.52 42.11
C PHE A 166 1.76 12.04 42.38
N HIS A 167 0.98 12.84 41.64
CA HIS A 167 0.96 14.29 41.81
C HIS A 167 0.30 14.76 43.12
N GLU A 168 -0.55 13.94 43.75
CA GLU A 168 -1.05 14.25 45.11
C GLU A 168 0.10 14.37 46.12
N LYS A 169 1.16 13.58 45.94
CA LYS A 169 2.35 13.61 46.79
C LYS A 169 3.47 14.51 46.27
N TYR A 170 3.68 14.54 44.95
CA TYR A 170 4.75 15.29 44.29
C TYR A 170 4.20 16.25 43.21
N PRO A 171 3.54 17.35 43.58
CA PRO A 171 2.81 18.21 42.64
C PRO A 171 3.70 18.96 41.63
N ASP A 172 4.95 19.25 42.01
CA ASP A 172 5.89 20.02 41.18
C ASP A 172 6.87 19.14 40.37
N HIS A 173 6.79 17.82 40.54
CA HIS A 173 7.74 16.89 39.91
C HIS A 173 7.08 16.09 38.79
N GLY A 174 7.88 15.69 37.80
CA GLY A 174 7.56 14.61 36.89
C GLY A 174 8.03 13.25 37.41
N LEU A 175 7.57 12.18 36.77
CA LEU A 175 8.05 10.81 37.02
C LEU A 175 8.82 10.33 35.79
N LEU A 176 10.10 9.99 35.97
CA LEU A 176 10.97 9.45 34.93
C LEU A 176 11.20 7.96 35.17
N LEU A 177 10.78 7.14 34.21
CA LEU A 177 11.03 5.70 34.21
C LEU A 177 12.22 5.39 33.28
N VAL A 178 13.28 4.78 33.83
CA VAL A 178 14.51 4.46 33.11
C VAL A 178 14.74 2.96 33.08
N CYS A 179 14.83 2.40 31.88
CA CYS A 179 14.98 0.96 31.64
C CYS A 179 16.21 0.67 30.78
N ASP A 180 17.14 -0.15 31.26
CA ASP A 180 18.24 -0.68 30.43
C ASP A 180 18.00 -2.16 30.04
N GLU A 181 18.77 -2.65 29.07
CA GLU A 181 18.82 -4.05 28.60
C GLU A 181 17.54 -4.61 27.91
N MET A 182 16.70 -3.76 27.31
CA MET A 182 15.48 -4.22 26.62
C MET A 182 15.72 -5.18 25.43
N LEU A 183 16.91 -5.17 24.81
CA LEU A 183 17.22 -6.02 23.65
C LEU A 183 17.22 -7.52 24.01
N ASP A 184 17.92 -7.87 25.10
CA ASP A 184 18.13 -9.28 25.45
C ASP A 184 16.80 -9.93 25.82
N TYR A 185 15.90 -9.14 26.39
CA TYR A 185 14.50 -9.49 26.56
C TYR A 185 13.80 -9.76 25.21
N PHE A 186 13.84 -8.83 24.24
CA PHE A 186 13.17 -9.03 22.94
C PHE A 186 13.74 -10.21 22.13
N ARG A 187 15.06 -10.47 22.21
CA ARG A 187 15.69 -11.63 21.56
C ARG A 187 15.21 -12.96 22.14
N SER A 188 14.79 -12.98 23.41
CA SER A 188 14.27 -14.18 24.07
C SER A 188 12.81 -14.48 23.73
N ARG A 189 12.09 -13.55 23.09
CA ARG A 189 10.67 -13.66 22.76
C ARG A 189 10.41 -14.41 21.45
N ASN A 190 9.31 -15.16 21.42
CA ASN A 190 8.83 -15.82 20.21
C ASN A 190 7.96 -14.86 19.35
N GLU A 191 7.65 -15.28 18.13
CA GLU A 191 6.93 -14.45 17.14
C GLU A 191 5.50 -14.05 17.55
N GLN A 192 4.88 -14.74 18.52
CA GLN A 192 3.52 -14.45 19.01
C GLN A 192 3.50 -13.51 20.21
N GLU A 193 4.50 -13.59 21.09
CA GLU A 193 4.62 -12.77 22.30
C GLU A 193 5.12 -11.36 22.00
N LEU A 194 6.04 -11.25 21.04
CA LEU A 194 6.73 -10.01 20.73
C LEU A 194 5.82 -8.85 20.28
N PRO A 195 4.77 -9.04 19.45
CA PRO A 195 3.83 -7.97 19.09
C PRO A 195 3.07 -7.41 20.30
N LEU A 196 2.76 -8.27 21.28
CA LEU A 196 2.03 -7.88 22.49
C LEU A 196 2.93 -7.05 23.43
N ASP A 197 4.19 -7.46 23.58
CA ASP A 197 5.20 -6.72 24.35
C ASP A 197 5.53 -5.37 23.70
N ILE A 198 5.47 -5.28 22.37
CA ILE A 198 5.69 -4.03 21.64
C ILE A 198 4.50 -3.06 21.83
N ALA A 199 3.28 -3.57 22.04
CA ALA A 199 2.08 -2.75 22.20
C ALA A 199 2.11 -1.86 23.46
N ILE A 200 2.72 -2.30 24.57
CA ILE A 200 2.80 -1.47 25.79
C ILE A 200 3.71 -0.26 25.62
N LEU A 201 4.81 -0.39 24.86
CA LEU A 201 5.68 0.74 24.55
C LEU A 201 4.95 1.85 23.78
N ARG A 202 3.99 1.46 22.93
CA ARG A 202 3.10 2.40 22.25
C ARG A 202 2.20 3.14 23.24
N VAL A 203 1.62 2.45 24.23
CA VAL A 203 0.80 3.09 25.27
C VAL A 203 1.63 4.06 26.08
N ILE A 204 2.84 3.68 26.49
CA ILE A 204 3.76 4.56 27.21
C ILE A 204 4.02 5.85 26.41
N GLY A 205 4.23 5.73 25.09
CA GLY A 205 4.34 6.90 24.21
C GLY A 205 3.09 7.79 24.19
N GLU A 206 1.87 7.23 24.32
CA GLU A 206 0.61 8.00 24.40
C GLU A 206 0.38 8.68 25.75
N VAL A 207 0.98 8.17 26.82
CA VAL A 207 0.87 8.71 28.18
C VAL A 207 1.80 9.92 28.37
N ILE A 208 2.97 9.90 27.71
CA ILE A 208 3.92 11.01 27.75
C ILE A 208 3.28 12.30 27.21
N ASP A 209 2.48 12.20 26.14
CA ASP A 209 1.80 13.30 25.44
C ASP A 209 0.55 13.83 26.19
N GLY A 210 0.68 14.16 27.47
CA GLY A 210 -0.45 14.64 28.27
C GLY A 210 -0.22 14.59 29.78
N THR A 211 0.90 14.02 30.22
CA THR A 211 1.28 13.93 31.64
C THR A 211 2.74 14.36 31.84
N ARG A 212 3.16 14.52 33.10
CA ARG A 212 4.58 14.71 33.46
C ARG A 212 5.35 13.39 33.57
N PHE A 213 4.81 12.30 33.00
CA PHE A 213 5.50 11.03 32.88
C PHE A 213 6.50 11.07 31.73
N ARG A 214 7.71 10.56 31.94
CA ARG A 214 8.76 10.44 30.93
C ARG A 214 9.33 9.02 30.96
N PHE A 215 9.67 8.50 29.79
CA PHE A 215 10.26 7.17 29.65
C PHE A 215 11.57 7.24 28.88
N MET A 216 12.61 6.64 29.45
CA MET A 216 13.93 6.52 28.84
C MET A 216 14.35 5.06 28.81
N ALA A 217 14.76 4.60 27.63
CA ALA A 217 15.06 3.20 27.41
C ALA A 217 16.41 3.01 26.69
N GLY A 218 17.23 2.10 27.19
CA GLY A 218 18.53 1.75 26.63
C GLY A 218 18.42 0.58 25.66
N VAL A 219 18.72 0.80 24.38
CA VAL A 219 18.63 -0.20 23.30
C VAL A 219 19.94 -0.28 22.50
N GLN A 220 20.20 -1.42 21.86
CA GLN A 220 21.35 -1.57 20.95
C GLN A 220 20.91 -1.34 19.50
N GLU A 221 21.85 -0.99 18.60
CA GLU A 221 21.56 -0.67 17.19
C GLU A 221 20.80 -1.80 16.45
N ALA A 222 21.04 -3.05 16.82
CA ALA A 222 20.51 -4.23 16.14
C ALA A 222 18.98 -4.42 16.20
N ILE A 223 18.22 -3.68 17.03
CA ILE A 223 16.75 -3.88 17.13
C ILE A 223 16.02 -3.44 15.86
N PHE A 224 16.45 -2.34 15.25
CA PHE A 224 15.67 -1.75 14.15
C PHE A 224 16.08 -2.25 12.77
N ASP A 225 17.26 -2.87 12.67
CA ASP A 225 17.82 -3.42 11.44
C ASP A 225 17.81 -4.97 11.42
N SER A 226 17.25 -5.62 12.45
CA SER A 226 17.15 -7.07 12.49
C SER A 226 16.11 -7.58 11.49
N THR A 227 16.54 -8.46 10.58
CA THR A 227 15.66 -9.21 9.67
C THR A 227 14.62 -10.06 10.41
N GLN A 228 14.88 -10.43 11.66
CA GLN A 228 13.90 -11.12 12.51
C GLN A 228 12.72 -10.22 12.91
N LEU A 229 12.81 -8.90 12.78
CA LEU A 229 11.75 -7.95 13.16
C LEU A 229 11.05 -7.31 11.95
N GLU A 230 11.43 -7.71 10.74
CA GLU A 230 10.92 -7.19 9.47
C GLU A 230 9.40 -7.47 9.32
N PHE A 231 8.93 -8.60 9.88
CA PHE A 231 7.51 -8.97 9.91
C PHE A 231 6.63 -8.04 10.76
N LEU A 232 7.23 -7.25 11.66
CA LEU A 232 6.55 -6.29 12.55
C LEU A 232 6.65 -4.83 12.06
N SER A 233 7.11 -4.61 10.82
CA SER A 233 7.42 -3.29 10.27
C SER A 233 6.32 -2.23 10.41
N LYS A 234 5.03 -2.60 10.48
CA LYS A 234 3.93 -1.65 10.73
C LYS A 234 3.85 -1.17 12.18
N GLU A 235 3.98 -2.04 13.18
CA GLU A 235 3.91 -1.65 14.59
C GLU A 235 5.21 -1.01 15.07
N VAL A 236 6.37 -1.50 14.59
CA VAL A 236 7.68 -0.88 14.85
C VAL A 236 7.74 0.55 14.29
N LYS A 237 7.20 0.79 13.08
CA LYS A 237 7.08 2.15 12.52
C LYS A 237 6.24 3.08 13.40
N ARG A 238 5.11 2.59 13.94
CA ARG A 238 4.22 3.39 14.81
C ARG A 238 4.86 3.77 16.13
N ILE A 239 5.71 2.92 16.68
CA ILE A 239 6.50 3.26 17.88
C ILE A 239 7.58 4.27 17.54
N ARG A 240 8.24 4.14 16.38
CA ARG A 240 9.24 5.10 15.92
C ARG A 240 8.66 6.51 15.80
N ASP A 241 7.39 6.66 15.43
CA ASP A 241 6.74 7.97 15.36
C ASP A 241 6.56 8.65 16.74
N ARG A 242 6.63 7.87 17.83
CA ARG A 242 6.40 8.28 19.23
C ARG A 242 7.59 8.10 20.17
N ALA A 243 8.73 7.70 19.62
CA ALA A 243 9.99 7.55 20.35
C ALA A 243 11.08 8.28 19.59
N GLU A 244 11.82 9.14 20.28
CA GLU A 244 12.96 9.85 19.75
C GLU A 244 14.22 9.01 19.97
N GLN A 245 14.90 8.66 18.87
CA GLN A 245 16.10 7.81 18.90
C GLN A 245 17.36 8.66 19.03
N VAL A 246 18.09 8.47 20.12
CA VAL A 246 19.37 9.12 20.34
C VAL A 246 20.50 8.11 20.16
N LEU A 247 21.08 8.10 18.97
CA LEU A 247 22.19 7.21 18.64
C LEU A 247 23.52 7.76 19.19
N ILE A 248 24.28 6.96 19.94
CA ILE A 248 25.64 7.29 20.36
C ILE A 248 26.58 6.93 19.21
N ALA A 249 27.18 7.93 18.57
CA ALA A 249 27.95 7.70 17.35
C ALA A 249 29.36 7.18 17.66
N ARG A 250 29.96 6.48 16.69
CA ARG A 250 31.37 6.03 16.75
C ARG A 250 32.36 7.16 17.00
N GLU A 251 32.07 8.32 16.43
CA GLU A 251 32.85 9.55 16.59
C GLU A 251 32.84 10.03 18.04
N ASP A 252 31.76 9.78 18.79
CA ASP A 252 31.67 10.12 20.21
C ASP A 252 32.63 9.23 21.04
N ILE A 253 32.81 7.96 20.66
CA ILE A 253 33.79 7.04 21.31
C ILE A 253 35.21 7.48 20.98
N LYS A 254 35.51 7.79 19.71
CA LYS A 254 36.82 8.34 19.31
C LYS A 254 37.15 9.63 20.06
N TYR A 255 36.16 10.51 20.22
CA TYR A 255 36.29 11.74 20.98
C TYR A 255 36.57 11.46 22.46
N VAL A 256 35.87 10.50 23.08
CA VAL A 256 36.15 10.07 24.45
C VAL A 256 37.59 9.52 24.58
N VAL A 257 38.08 8.72 23.64
CA VAL A 257 39.47 8.26 23.65
C VAL A 257 40.45 9.43 23.53
N ALA A 258 40.19 10.38 22.63
CA ALA A 258 41.06 11.54 22.42
C ALA A 258 41.10 12.48 23.64
N GLU A 259 39.96 12.77 24.27
CA GLU A 259 39.85 13.77 25.33
C GLU A 259 40.00 13.21 26.76
N ARG A 260 39.86 11.90 26.93
CA ARG A 260 39.98 11.23 28.24
C ARG A 260 41.23 10.36 28.37
N LEU A 261 41.52 9.53 27.35
CA LEU A 261 42.67 8.62 27.39
C LEU A 261 43.94 9.26 26.83
N LEU A 262 43.81 10.12 25.82
CA LEU A 262 44.94 10.61 25.01
C LEU A 262 44.99 12.14 24.97
N LYS A 263 44.55 12.81 26.02
CA LYS A 263 44.39 14.26 26.05
C LYS A 263 45.74 14.95 25.79
N LYS A 264 45.74 15.99 24.95
CA LYS A 264 46.96 16.69 24.51
C LYS A 264 46.76 18.19 24.58
N ASP A 265 47.80 18.91 24.99
CA ASP A 265 47.85 20.35 24.80
C ASP A 265 48.30 20.73 23.36
N ALA A 266 48.21 22.02 23.03
CA ALA A 266 48.57 22.53 21.70
C ALA A 266 50.05 22.29 21.34
N GLN A 267 50.94 22.28 22.34
CA GLN A 267 52.37 22.06 22.13
C GLN A 267 52.66 20.59 21.84
N GLN A 268 52.00 19.68 22.56
CA GLN A 268 52.07 18.23 22.36
C GLN A 268 51.53 17.83 20.98
N GLN A 269 50.40 18.43 20.54
CA GLN A 269 49.86 18.20 19.21
C GLN A 269 50.83 18.60 18.09
N GLU A 270 51.51 19.75 18.22
CA GLU A 270 52.47 20.20 17.22
C GLU A 270 53.69 19.28 17.14
N TRP A 271 54.21 18.81 18.27
CA TRP A 271 55.32 17.84 18.30
C TRP A 271 54.97 16.53 17.61
N ILE A 272 53.75 16.03 17.81
CA ILE A 272 53.28 14.79 17.17
C ILE A 272 53.08 15.02 15.66
N ARG A 273 52.57 16.20 15.26
CA ARG A 273 52.39 16.57 13.86
C ARG A 273 53.72 16.57 13.11
N GLU A 274 54.72 17.27 13.62
CA GLU A 274 56.07 17.31 13.03
C GLU A 274 56.70 15.91 12.92
N TYR A 275 56.43 15.05 13.90
CA TYR A 275 56.92 13.68 13.91
C TYR A 275 56.24 12.80 12.83
N LEU A 276 54.91 12.80 12.78
CA LEU A 276 54.14 11.96 11.83
C LEU A 276 54.27 12.42 10.37
N GLN A 277 54.52 13.71 10.14
CA GLN A 277 54.68 14.26 8.78
C GLN A 277 55.85 13.63 8.01
N LYS A 278 56.85 13.06 8.70
CA LYS A 278 57.96 12.31 8.07
C LYS A 278 57.48 11.03 7.37
N PHE A 279 56.35 10.48 7.80
CA PHE A 279 55.82 9.19 7.36
C PHE A 279 54.62 9.31 6.39
N THR A 280 54.04 10.50 6.20
CA THR A 280 52.90 10.70 5.30
C THR A 280 53.14 10.27 3.85
N PRO A 281 54.37 10.34 3.26
CA PRO A 281 54.60 9.85 1.89
C PRO A 281 54.44 8.33 1.71
N TYR A 282 54.38 7.55 2.80
CA TYR A 282 54.25 6.10 2.75
C TYR A 282 52.79 5.61 2.85
N TYR A 283 51.85 6.49 3.25
CA TYR A 283 50.47 6.14 3.53
C TYR A 283 49.51 7.20 2.97
N ASP A 284 48.68 6.80 2.01
CA ASP A 284 47.77 7.74 1.34
C ASP A 284 46.75 8.33 2.35
N LYS A 285 46.18 7.49 3.21
CA LYS A 285 45.19 7.89 4.22
C LYS A 285 45.75 8.78 5.34
N MET A 286 47.01 8.58 5.74
CA MET A 286 47.62 9.39 6.81
C MET A 286 47.87 10.82 6.34
N ASN A 287 48.23 10.98 5.06
CA ASN A 287 48.44 12.29 4.46
C ASN A 287 47.15 13.11 4.43
N GLU A 288 46.01 12.47 4.14
CA GLU A 288 44.70 13.13 4.08
C GLU A 288 44.11 13.45 5.46
N ARG A 289 44.44 12.66 6.50
CA ARG A 289 43.81 12.71 7.84
C ARG A 289 44.79 13.02 8.97
N LEU A 290 45.90 13.73 8.70
CA LEU A 290 46.99 13.93 9.66
C LEU A 290 46.52 14.48 11.02
N ASP A 291 45.57 15.41 11.04
CA ASP A 291 45.05 15.97 12.29
C ASP A 291 44.33 14.93 13.16
N GLU A 292 43.65 13.96 12.56
CA GLU A 292 43.02 12.84 13.29
C GLU A 292 44.09 11.90 13.86
N PHE A 293 45.14 11.63 13.09
CA PHE A 293 46.29 10.85 13.54
C PHE A 293 47.03 11.54 14.70
N VAL A 294 47.17 12.87 14.67
CA VAL A 294 47.77 13.66 15.76
C VAL A 294 46.93 13.57 17.04
N ARG A 295 45.61 13.71 16.93
CA ARG A 295 44.69 13.59 18.08
C ARG A 295 44.71 12.19 18.67
N MET A 296 44.71 11.16 17.82
CA MET A 296 44.66 9.76 18.24
C MET A 296 46.02 9.17 18.60
N PHE A 297 47.13 9.86 18.33
CA PHE A 297 48.46 9.32 18.63
C PHE A 297 48.59 8.92 20.11
N PRO A 298 49.12 7.73 20.41
CA PRO A 298 49.78 6.77 19.51
C PRO A 298 48.90 5.63 18.96
N VAL A 299 47.57 5.78 19.00
CA VAL A 299 46.58 4.80 18.50
C VAL A 299 46.22 5.10 17.04
N HIS A 300 46.12 4.06 16.21
CA HIS A 300 45.63 4.23 14.84
C HIS A 300 44.15 4.66 14.81
N PRO A 301 43.74 5.67 14.01
CA PRO A 301 42.35 6.14 13.99
C PRO A 301 41.30 5.08 13.61
N ASP A 302 41.69 4.08 12.81
CA ASP A 302 40.80 2.99 12.41
C ASP A 302 40.78 1.81 13.40
N TYR A 303 41.57 1.86 14.49
CA TYR A 303 41.60 0.82 15.52
C TYR A 303 40.21 0.55 16.12
N ILE A 304 39.51 1.63 16.50
CA ILE A 304 38.16 1.57 17.10
C ILE A 304 37.15 1.01 16.08
N ASN A 305 37.29 1.39 14.81
CA ASN A 305 36.39 0.95 13.74
C ASN A 305 36.50 -0.56 13.47
N THR A 306 37.73 -1.10 13.42
CA THR A 306 37.96 -2.53 13.21
C THR A 306 37.50 -3.35 14.40
N PHE A 307 37.72 -2.86 15.63
CA PHE A 307 37.25 -3.54 16.84
C PHE A 307 35.73 -3.69 16.87
N GLU A 308 34.97 -2.63 16.59
CA GLU A 308 33.51 -2.70 16.61
C GLU A 308 32.95 -3.74 15.64
N ARG A 309 33.62 -3.95 14.51
CA ARG A 309 33.26 -4.97 13.52
C ARG A 309 33.52 -6.39 14.02
N VAL A 310 34.67 -6.62 14.67
CA VAL A 310 34.97 -7.90 15.34
C VAL A 310 33.92 -8.23 16.41
N ARG A 311 33.37 -7.21 17.07
CA ARG A 311 32.35 -7.36 18.11
C ARG A 311 30.95 -7.72 17.59
N MET A 312 30.61 -7.35 16.34
CA MET A 312 29.34 -7.73 15.71
C MET A 312 29.26 -9.23 15.39
N ALA A 313 30.40 -9.94 15.37
CA ALA A 313 30.49 -11.39 15.15
C ALA A 313 30.23 -12.24 16.42
N GLY A 314 29.42 -11.75 17.37
CA GLY A 314 29.02 -12.52 18.57
C GLY A 314 30.05 -12.56 19.72
N LEU A 315 31.12 -11.77 19.63
CA LEU A 315 32.08 -11.59 20.71
C LEU A 315 31.54 -10.58 21.75
N GLU A 316 30.66 -11.04 22.64
CA GLU A 316 30.43 -10.34 23.89
C GLU A 316 31.64 -10.55 24.79
N ASN A 317 32.50 -9.54 24.93
CA ASN A 317 33.08 -9.22 26.23
C ASN A 317 33.73 -7.83 26.28
N ARG A 318 33.35 -7.15 27.35
CA ARG A 318 33.66 -5.78 27.79
C ARG A 318 35.17 -5.56 27.90
N GLN A 319 35.85 -4.86 26.99
CA GLN A 319 37.25 -4.47 27.25
C GLN A 319 37.95 -3.43 26.35
N VAL A 320 37.38 -2.79 25.31
CA VAL A 320 38.16 -1.89 24.41
C VAL A 320 38.90 -0.77 25.11
N LEU A 321 38.17 0.07 25.84
CA LEU A 321 38.75 1.19 26.56
C LEU A 321 39.69 0.69 27.66
N LYS A 322 39.45 -0.51 28.20
CA LYS A 322 40.27 -1.12 29.25
C LYS A 322 41.58 -1.72 28.71
N SER A 323 41.51 -2.35 27.54
CA SER A 323 42.63 -2.89 26.76
C SER A 323 43.50 -1.75 26.23
N LEU A 324 42.90 -0.77 25.55
CA LEU A 324 43.58 0.47 25.16
C LEU A 324 44.19 1.18 26.36
N SER A 325 43.47 1.30 27.48
CA SER A 325 44.00 1.90 28.71
C SER A 325 45.19 1.12 29.28
N ARG A 326 45.18 -0.22 29.23
CA ARG A 326 46.31 -1.06 29.64
C ARG A 326 47.51 -0.91 28.71
N GLN A 327 47.31 -1.08 27.40
CA GLN A 327 48.38 -0.91 26.39
C GLN A 327 49.00 0.48 26.46
N MET A 328 48.18 1.50 26.73
CA MET A 328 48.68 2.84 26.90
C MET A 328 49.50 3.04 28.15
N LYS A 329 49.04 2.49 29.28
CA LYS A 329 49.80 2.50 30.52
C LYS A 329 51.17 1.82 30.38
N GLU A 330 51.25 0.74 29.59
CA GLU A 330 52.51 0.04 29.30
C GLU A 330 53.45 0.89 28.43
N LEU A 331 52.92 1.57 27.41
CA LEU A 331 53.71 2.42 26.50
C LEU A 331 54.15 3.77 27.09
N MET A 332 53.56 4.25 28.19
CA MET A 332 53.85 5.57 28.76
C MET A 332 55.34 5.83 29.05
N GLU A 333 56.06 4.79 29.47
CA GLU A 333 57.48 4.87 29.87
C GLU A 333 58.47 4.72 28.70
N ASP A 334 57.99 4.31 27.53
CA ASP A 334 58.80 4.02 26.35
C ASP A 334 59.14 5.30 25.55
N GLU A 335 60.32 5.33 24.93
CA GLU A 335 60.71 6.39 24.00
C GLU A 335 60.00 6.22 22.64
N VAL A 336 59.53 7.31 22.05
CA VAL A 336 58.91 7.28 20.71
C VAL A 336 59.96 6.91 19.64
N PRO A 337 59.78 5.81 18.88
CA PRO A 337 60.74 5.36 17.87
C PRO A 337 61.00 6.41 16.79
N GLN A 338 62.23 6.51 16.27
CA GLN A 338 62.55 7.50 15.21
C GLN A 338 62.48 6.92 13.79
N ASP A 339 62.45 5.61 13.67
CA ASP A 339 62.58 4.84 12.42
C ASP A 339 61.30 4.14 11.97
N VAL A 340 60.20 4.28 12.72
CA VAL A 340 58.85 3.82 12.38
C VAL A 340 57.82 4.86 12.85
N PRO A 341 56.57 4.84 12.37
CA PRO A 341 55.54 5.83 12.74
C PRO A 341 55.18 5.90 14.24
N GLY A 342 55.61 4.93 15.06
CA GLY A 342 55.31 4.92 16.50
C GLY A 342 53.84 4.77 16.86
N ILE A 343 53.01 4.35 15.89
CA ILE A 343 51.57 4.12 16.04
C ILE A 343 51.33 2.62 16.12
N PHE A 344 50.49 2.20 17.06
CA PHE A 344 50.00 0.82 17.09
C PHE A 344 48.58 0.73 16.51
N SER A 345 48.35 -0.34 15.75
CA SER A 345 47.14 -0.63 15.00
C SER A 345 46.44 -1.88 15.56
N TYR A 346 45.34 -2.30 14.93
CA TYR A 346 44.53 -3.39 15.46
C TYR A 346 45.28 -4.73 15.52
N ASP A 347 46.35 -4.94 14.76
CA ASP A 347 47.23 -6.11 14.85
C ASP A 347 47.78 -6.35 16.26
N THR A 348 47.97 -5.32 17.08
CA THR A 348 48.43 -5.51 18.47
C THR A 348 47.42 -6.23 19.35
N TYR A 349 46.12 -6.13 19.02
CA TYR A 349 45.07 -6.83 19.73
C TYR A 349 45.17 -8.35 19.56
N TRP A 350 45.86 -8.84 18.53
CA TRP A 350 46.09 -10.27 18.32
C TRP A 350 46.78 -10.93 19.51
N ASN A 351 47.74 -10.24 20.13
CA ASN A 351 48.49 -10.76 21.28
C ASN A 351 47.60 -10.90 22.52
N GLU A 352 46.63 -10.00 22.69
CA GLU A 352 45.66 -10.08 23.79
C GLU A 352 44.61 -11.17 23.51
N LEU A 353 44.10 -11.23 22.29
CA LEU A 353 43.12 -12.24 21.86
C LEU A 353 43.67 -13.67 21.96
N SER A 354 44.88 -13.90 21.46
CA SER A 354 45.52 -15.22 21.47
C SER A 354 45.93 -15.68 22.87
N SER A 355 46.15 -14.77 23.81
CA SER A 355 46.56 -15.10 25.18
C SER A 355 45.37 -15.33 26.14
N GLU A 356 44.14 -14.97 25.77
CA GLU A 356 42.96 -15.12 26.63
C GLU A 356 42.30 -16.52 26.47
N PRO A 357 42.26 -17.36 27.53
CA PRO A 357 41.72 -18.72 27.42
C PRO A 357 40.24 -18.79 27.03
N SER A 358 39.45 -17.77 27.40
CA SER A 358 38.03 -17.65 27.07
C SER A 358 37.78 -17.55 25.55
N MET A 359 38.71 -16.92 24.82
CA MET A 359 38.61 -16.71 23.38
C MET A 359 38.89 -18.00 22.60
N LYS A 360 39.78 -18.86 23.13
CA LYS A 360 40.05 -20.19 22.56
C LYS A 360 38.88 -21.16 22.74
N THR A 361 38.01 -20.95 23.74
CA THR A 361 36.82 -21.79 23.95
C THR A 361 35.64 -21.45 23.03
N ASN A 362 35.66 -20.31 22.34
CA ASN A 362 34.65 -19.99 21.32
C ASN A 362 34.97 -20.79 20.03
N PRO A 363 34.03 -21.57 19.47
CA PRO A 363 34.29 -22.44 18.32
C PRO A 363 34.82 -21.72 17.08
N GLU A 364 34.30 -20.53 16.77
CA GLU A 364 34.66 -19.80 15.55
C GLU A 364 35.97 -19.01 15.74
N VAL A 365 36.09 -18.32 16.87
CA VAL A 365 37.25 -17.49 17.19
C VAL A 365 38.47 -18.34 17.52
N GLY A 366 38.29 -19.44 18.26
CA GLY A 366 39.33 -20.41 18.56
C GLY A 366 39.95 -21.00 17.30
N GLN A 367 39.15 -21.34 16.29
CA GLN A 367 39.65 -21.87 15.02
C GLN A 367 40.51 -20.87 14.23
N VAL A 368 40.12 -19.59 14.24
CA VAL A 368 40.93 -18.52 13.63
C VAL A 368 42.23 -18.33 14.41
N ILE A 369 42.18 -18.38 15.75
CA ILE A 369 43.36 -18.27 16.62
C ILE A 369 44.34 -19.42 16.35
N GLU A 370 43.88 -20.67 16.37
CA GLU A 370 44.69 -21.86 16.09
C GLU A 370 45.36 -21.78 14.71
N THR A 371 44.60 -21.37 13.70
CA THR A 371 45.10 -21.21 12.34
C THR A 371 46.15 -20.11 12.25
N GLY A 372 45.92 -18.97 12.91
CA GLY A 372 46.88 -17.87 12.96
C GLY A 372 48.16 -18.24 13.70
N GLU A 373 48.07 -18.93 14.85
CA GLU A 373 49.22 -19.44 15.61
C GLU A 373 50.05 -20.42 14.75
N LEU A 374 49.38 -21.35 14.05
CA LEU A 374 50.05 -22.29 13.15
C LEU A 374 50.76 -21.61 11.96
N LEU A 375 50.17 -20.54 11.41
CA LEU A 375 50.80 -19.74 10.37
C LEU A 375 52.03 -18.99 10.90
N VAL A 376 51.94 -18.41 12.09
CA VAL A 376 53.06 -17.73 12.76
C VAL A 376 54.22 -18.71 13.03
N ASP A 377 53.92 -19.90 13.54
CA ASP A 377 54.92 -20.95 13.79
C ASP A 377 55.63 -21.39 12.49
N ARG A 378 54.88 -21.55 11.39
CA ARG A 378 55.47 -21.89 10.09
C ARG A 378 56.33 -20.77 9.52
N ILE A 379 55.94 -19.51 9.73
CA ILE A 379 56.76 -18.35 9.36
C ILE A 379 58.07 -18.36 10.16
N ASP A 380 58.01 -18.68 11.45
CA ASP A 380 59.22 -18.77 12.27
C ASP A 380 60.17 -19.88 11.81
N GLN A 381 59.64 -21.03 11.40
CA GLN A 381 60.45 -22.19 11.00
C GLN A 381 61.00 -22.11 9.57
N ALA A 382 60.18 -21.71 8.60
CA ALA A 382 60.44 -21.97 7.17
C ALA A 382 60.41 -20.73 6.26
N TYR A 383 60.20 -19.53 6.79
CA TYR A 383 60.10 -18.33 5.96
C TYR A 383 61.44 -17.97 5.27
N PRO A 384 61.45 -17.68 3.96
CA PRO A 384 62.66 -17.61 3.15
C PRO A 384 63.53 -16.36 3.38
N THR A 385 63.02 -15.32 4.07
CA THR A 385 63.74 -14.05 4.26
C THR A 385 63.74 -13.64 5.75
N PRO A 386 64.83 -13.90 6.51
CA PRO A 386 64.86 -13.69 7.97
C PRO A 386 64.52 -12.26 8.43
N GLY A 387 64.97 -11.23 7.70
CA GLY A 387 64.73 -9.82 8.04
C GLY A 387 63.28 -9.33 7.82
N GLU A 388 62.42 -10.15 7.23
CA GLU A 388 61.00 -9.82 6.96
C GLU A 388 60.03 -10.59 7.88
N LYS A 389 60.53 -11.45 8.78
CA LYS A 389 59.67 -12.35 9.61
C LYS A 389 58.67 -11.57 10.45
N GLU A 390 59.11 -10.55 11.17
CA GLU A 390 58.23 -9.73 12.01
C GLU A 390 57.22 -8.93 11.16
N PHE A 391 57.61 -8.50 9.97
CA PHE A 391 56.70 -7.86 9.01
C PHE A 391 55.61 -8.83 8.51
N ALA A 392 55.98 -10.09 8.24
CA ALA A 392 55.06 -11.14 7.84
C ALA A 392 54.09 -11.54 8.98
N LYS A 393 54.57 -11.62 10.22
CA LYS A 393 53.73 -11.89 11.39
C LYS A 393 52.67 -10.82 11.62
N ARG A 394 53.03 -9.53 11.50
CA ARG A 394 52.08 -8.42 11.59
C ARG A 394 50.98 -8.50 10.53
N LEU A 395 51.33 -8.88 9.30
CA LEU A 395 50.36 -9.10 8.22
C LEU A 395 49.40 -10.27 8.53
N VAL A 396 49.91 -11.39 9.05
CA VAL A 396 49.07 -12.54 9.44
C VAL A 396 48.15 -12.18 10.61
N ALA A 397 48.67 -11.48 11.64
CA ALA A 397 47.88 -11.00 12.76
C ALA A 397 46.76 -10.04 12.31
N GLY A 398 47.07 -9.10 11.42
CA GLY A 398 46.08 -8.19 10.84
C GLY A 398 45.00 -8.94 10.04
N LEU A 399 45.39 -9.92 9.22
CA LEU A 399 44.45 -10.76 8.48
C LEU A 399 43.59 -11.65 9.38
N ALA A 400 44.13 -12.15 10.49
CA ALA A 400 43.39 -12.95 11.45
C ALA A 400 42.31 -12.13 12.17
N ILE A 401 42.63 -10.89 12.57
CA ILE A 401 41.65 -9.98 13.16
C ILE A 401 40.62 -9.54 12.13
N HIS A 402 41.06 -9.23 10.90
CA HIS A 402 40.15 -8.90 9.81
C HIS A 402 39.20 -10.06 9.53
N ARG A 403 39.67 -11.31 9.61
CA ARG A 403 38.85 -12.51 9.43
C ARG A 403 37.71 -12.60 10.47
N MET A 404 37.98 -12.24 11.72
CA MET A 404 36.94 -12.16 12.76
C MET A 404 35.99 -10.97 12.56
N ALA A 405 36.44 -9.91 11.89
CA ALA A 405 35.68 -8.68 11.67
C ALA A 405 34.61 -8.77 10.55
N VAL A 406 34.66 -9.82 9.72
CA VAL A 406 33.83 -9.96 8.50
C VAL A 406 32.49 -10.65 8.78
N GLY A 407 32.24 -11.10 10.02
CA GLY A 407 31.03 -11.83 10.41
C GLY A 407 31.20 -13.33 10.21
N ASP A 408 31.12 -13.81 8.97
CA ASP A 408 31.34 -15.24 8.65
C ASP A 408 32.85 -15.55 8.48
N ILE A 409 33.40 -16.32 9.42
CA ILE A 409 34.80 -16.76 9.41
C ILE A 409 35.16 -17.70 8.25
N TYR A 410 34.16 -18.21 7.52
CA TYR A 410 34.37 -19.06 6.35
C TYR A 410 34.18 -18.33 5.02
N ALA A 411 33.83 -17.04 5.04
CA ALA A 411 33.64 -16.25 3.83
C ALA A 411 34.95 -16.03 3.06
N GLU A 412 34.92 -16.04 1.73
CA GLU A 412 36.10 -15.79 0.88
C GLU A 412 36.44 -14.29 0.73
N MET A 413 36.22 -13.51 1.79
CA MET A 413 36.52 -12.08 1.86
C MET A 413 37.77 -11.81 2.70
N GLY A 414 38.59 -10.87 2.26
CA GLY A 414 39.89 -10.56 2.87
C GLY A 414 40.24 -9.09 2.80
N ALA A 415 41.51 -8.76 2.98
CA ALA A 415 42.03 -7.40 2.84
C ALA A 415 42.99 -7.30 1.65
N THR A 416 42.96 -6.17 0.95
CA THR A 416 43.93 -5.83 -0.10
C THR A 416 45.26 -5.39 0.50
N ALA A 417 46.33 -5.39 -0.31
CA ALA A 417 47.65 -4.94 0.14
C ALA A 417 47.66 -3.45 0.51
N ALA A 418 46.94 -2.60 -0.22
CA ALA A 418 46.78 -1.18 0.10
C ALA A 418 46.03 -0.97 1.42
N GLU A 419 44.96 -1.74 1.67
CA GLU A 419 44.24 -1.67 2.95
C GLU A 419 45.11 -2.10 4.12
N LEU A 420 45.88 -3.18 3.99
CA LEU A 420 46.80 -3.65 5.03
C LEU A 420 47.93 -2.64 5.28
N ARG A 421 48.47 -2.00 4.23
CA ARG A 421 49.49 -0.94 4.34
C ARG A 421 49.02 0.19 5.25
N ASP A 422 47.87 0.77 4.92
CA ASP A 422 47.38 1.97 5.60
C ASP A 422 46.81 1.63 6.97
N SER A 423 46.07 0.53 7.09
CA SER A 423 45.35 0.19 8.33
C SER A 423 46.26 -0.36 9.44
N LEU A 424 47.43 -0.88 9.09
CA LEU A 424 48.44 -1.37 10.03
C LEU A 424 49.65 -0.44 10.18
N CYS A 425 49.70 0.69 9.45
CA CYS A 425 50.86 1.59 9.41
C CYS A 425 52.19 0.84 9.28
N LEU A 426 52.25 -0.08 8.32
CA LEU A 426 53.42 -0.93 8.09
C LEU A 426 54.56 -0.13 7.48
N TYR A 427 55.75 -0.17 8.08
CA TYR A 427 56.91 0.56 7.58
C TYR A 427 58.11 -0.36 7.38
N LEU A 428 58.87 -0.11 6.30
CA LEU A 428 60.15 -0.76 6.03
C LEU A 428 61.17 0.28 5.53
N LYS A 429 62.28 0.41 6.26
CA LYS A 429 63.36 1.36 5.98
C LYS A 429 63.92 1.27 4.55
N ASN A 430 63.96 0.06 3.98
CA ASN A 430 64.51 -0.18 2.65
C ASN A 430 63.64 0.41 1.51
N ILE A 431 62.38 0.78 1.78
CA ILE A 431 61.50 1.45 0.80
C ILE A 431 61.96 2.88 0.55
N GLU A 432 62.63 3.53 1.51
CA GLU A 432 63.09 4.91 1.39
C GLU A 432 64.08 5.12 0.24
N ILE A 433 64.87 4.09 -0.09
CA ILE A 433 65.95 4.10 -1.08
C ILE A 433 65.44 3.68 -2.47
N MET A 434 64.19 3.18 -2.58
CA MET A 434 63.62 2.74 -3.85
C MET A 434 63.12 3.92 -4.69
N PRO A 435 63.40 3.96 -6.01
CA PRO A 435 62.89 5.00 -6.89
C PRO A 435 61.36 4.89 -7.07
N GLY A 436 60.69 6.02 -7.27
CA GLY A 436 59.24 6.09 -7.51
C GLY A 436 58.43 6.44 -6.26
N ASP A 437 57.13 6.18 -6.34
CA ASP A 437 56.17 6.48 -5.27
C ASP A 437 56.33 5.50 -4.10
N LYS A 438 56.68 6.05 -2.91
CA LYS A 438 56.97 5.28 -1.69
C LYS A 438 55.75 4.46 -1.23
N SER A 439 54.54 5.01 -1.39
CA SER A 439 53.28 4.37 -1.03
C SER A 439 53.02 3.10 -1.86
N LYS A 440 53.27 3.16 -3.17
CA LYS A 440 53.16 2.01 -4.10
C LYS A 440 54.28 0.99 -3.93
N ASN A 441 55.50 1.45 -3.67
CA ASN A 441 56.64 0.56 -3.42
C ASN A 441 56.38 -0.31 -2.18
N LEU A 442 55.82 0.27 -1.12
CA LEU A 442 55.43 -0.45 0.09
C LEU A 442 54.27 -1.43 -0.16
N GLU A 443 53.25 -1.04 -0.92
CA GLU A 443 52.14 -1.92 -1.33
C GLU A 443 52.64 -3.15 -2.11
N ASN A 444 53.50 -2.95 -3.11
CA ASN A 444 54.11 -4.03 -3.90
C ASN A 444 54.95 -4.97 -3.03
N HIS A 445 55.62 -4.41 -2.03
CA HIS A 445 56.38 -5.21 -1.07
C HIS A 445 55.45 -6.07 -0.19
N ILE A 446 54.30 -5.54 0.24
CA ILE A 446 53.30 -6.32 0.99
C ILE A 446 52.77 -7.49 0.14
N VAL A 447 52.45 -7.28 -1.14
CA VAL A 447 52.05 -8.38 -2.04
C VAL A 447 53.14 -9.45 -2.14
N THR A 448 54.40 -9.03 -2.19
CA THR A 448 55.55 -9.93 -2.23
C THR A 448 55.64 -10.77 -0.95
N VAL A 449 55.50 -10.15 0.22
CA VAL A 449 55.51 -10.84 1.52
C VAL A 449 54.32 -11.80 1.64
N LEU A 450 53.10 -11.39 1.30
CA LEU A 450 51.91 -12.27 1.36
C LEU A 450 52.05 -13.46 0.39
N THR A 451 52.70 -13.28 -0.75
CA THR A 451 53.01 -14.37 -1.69
C THR A 451 54.05 -15.34 -1.10
N LYS A 452 55.07 -14.82 -0.41
CA LYS A 452 56.04 -15.65 0.31
C LYS A 452 55.38 -16.41 1.47
N VAL A 453 54.48 -15.78 2.23
CA VAL A 453 53.68 -16.44 3.28
C VAL A 453 52.88 -17.59 2.69
N ARG A 454 52.13 -17.36 1.61
CA ARG A 454 51.37 -18.41 0.91
C ARG A 454 52.23 -19.60 0.47
N ARG A 455 53.42 -19.33 -0.06
CA ARG A 455 54.38 -20.39 -0.47
C ARG A 455 54.93 -21.16 0.72
N THR A 456 55.25 -20.47 1.82
CA THR A 456 55.79 -21.07 3.04
C THR A 456 54.84 -22.12 3.63
N VAL A 457 53.54 -21.97 3.38
CA VAL A 457 52.50 -22.88 3.89
C VAL A 457 51.91 -23.79 2.81
N ASN A 458 52.53 -23.87 1.62
CA ASN A 458 52.05 -24.64 0.47
C ASN A 458 50.57 -24.36 0.11
N GLY A 459 50.09 -23.14 0.38
CA GLY A 459 48.70 -22.74 0.18
C GLY A 459 47.68 -23.32 1.16
N GLN A 460 48.13 -23.98 2.23
CA GLN A 460 47.29 -24.34 3.38
C GLN A 460 46.96 -23.09 4.19
N PHE A 461 45.73 -23.00 4.73
CA PHE A 461 45.29 -21.92 5.62
C PHE A 461 45.35 -20.48 5.06
N PHE A 462 45.79 -20.27 3.82
CA PHE A 462 46.03 -18.96 3.25
C PHE A 462 45.66 -18.92 1.76
N SER A 463 44.72 -18.05 1.41
CA SER A 463 44.16 -17.94 0.06
C SER A 463 44.15 -16.48 -0.42
N LYS A 464 44.11 -16.32 -1.75
CA LYS A 464 43.94 -15.04 -2.45
C LYS A 464 42.72 -15.15 -3.34
N ASN A 465 41.76 -14.26 -3.15
CA ASN A 465 40.59 -14.16 -4.01
C ASN A 465 41.02 -13.65 -5.40
N LYS A 466 40.66 -14.38 -6.46
CA LYS A 466 41.08 -14.08 -7.84
C LYS A 466 40.34 -12.89 -8.46
N THR A 467 39.19 -12.51 -7.91
CA THR A 467 38.30 -11.50 -8.51
C THR A 467 38.59 -10.09 -8.00
N ASN A 468 39.01 -9.96 -6.75
CA ASN A 468 39.16 -8.66 -6.07
C ASN A 468 40.53 -8.44 -5.39
N ASP A 469 41.50 -9.32 -5.67
CA ASP A 469 42.87 -9.27 -5.14
C ASP A 469 43.01 -9.27 -3.60
N GLN A 470 41.96 -9.64 -2.87
CA GLN A 470 41.98 -9.74 -1.42
C GLN A 470 42.71 -10.99 -0.93
N PHE A 471 43.48 -10.84 0.14
CA PHE A 471 44.17 -11.93 0.84
C PHE A 471 43.44 -12.29 2.12
N TYR A 472 43.33 -13.57 2.43
CA TYR A 472 42.59 -14.04 3.60
C TYR A 472 43.07 -15.38 4.15
N LEU A 473 42.75 -15.63 5.43
CA LEU A 473 42.94 -16.93 6.07
C LEU A 473 41.81 -17.89 5.70
N ASP A 474 42.16 -19.07 5.21
CA ASP A 474 41.26 -20.08 4.64
C ASP A 474 41.23 -21.33 5.54
N LEU A 475 40.31 -21.32 6.51
CA LEU A 475 40.21 -22.32 7.58
C LEU A 475 39.85 -23.72 7.06
N LYS A 476 39.40 -23.86 5.80
CA LYS A 476 38.91 -25.12 5.22
C LYS A 476 40.00 -25.95 4.52
N LYS A 477 41.22 -25.41 4.35
CA LYS A 477 42.22 -25.92 3.42
C LYS A 477 43.44 -26.57 4.11
N THR A 478 43.33 -27.87 4.40
CA THR A 478 44.24 -28.62 5.30
C THR A 478 45.08 -29.75 4.65
N GLU A 479 44.77 -30.28 3.46
CA GLU A 479 45.40 -31.50 2.85
C GLU A 479 45.96 -31.30 1.41
N ASP A 480 46.86 -32.20 0.94
CA ASP A 480 47.44 -32.25 -0.43
C ASP A 480 46.80 -33.35 -1.29
N PHE A 481 45.76 -32.99 -2.04
CA PHE A 481 44.89 -33.92 -2.76
C PHE A 481 45.47 -34.47 -4.08
N ASP A 482 46.42 -33.77 -4.70
CA ASP A 482 46.91 -34.12 -6.04
C ASP A 482 47.80 -35.37 -6.02
N ALA A 483 48.68 -35.48 -5.01
CA ALA A 483 49.53 -36.66 -4.82
C ALA A 483 48.72 -37.94 -4.55
N HIS A 484 47.58 -37.83 -3.85
CA HIS A 484 46.69 -38.95 -3.58
C HIS A 484 46.01 -39.48 -4.85
N ILE A 485 45.61 -38.58 -5.77
CA ILE A 485 44.95 -38.96 -7.04
C ILE A 485 45.92 -39.72 -7.95
N GLU A 486 47.16 -39.24 -8.12
CA GLU A 486 48.15 -39.87 -8.99
C GLU A 486 48.50 -41.30 -8.56
N ALA A 487 48.72 -41.51 -7.25
CA ALA A 487 49.00 -42.83 -6.70
C ALA A 487 47.84 -43.82 -6.91
N LYS A 488 46.59 -43.36 -6.78
CA LYS A 488 45.40 -44.18 -7.01
C LYS A 488 45.20 -44.49 -8.50
N ALA A 489 45.46 -43.53 -9.38
CA ALA A 489 45.29 -43.69 -10.83
C ALA A 489 46.20 -44.77 -11.43
N ALA A 490 47.42 -44.93 -10.90
CA ALA A 490 48.37 -45.94 -11.36
C ALA A 490 47.93 -47.41 -11.10
N GLY A 491 47.02 -47.65 -10.15
CA GLY A 491 46.58 -48.98 -9.72
C GLY A 491 45.17 -49.39 -10.16
N LEU A 492 44.53 -48.69 -11.09
CA LEU A 492 43.15 -48.95 -11.50
C LEU A 492 43.02 -50.14 -12.46
N SER A 493 41.98 -50.96 -12.26
CA SER A 493 41.63 -52.06 -13.18
C SER A 493 40.82 -51.57 -14.39
N PRO A 494 40.79 -52.32 -15.52
CA PRO A 494 39.95 -51.96 -16.69
C PRO A 494 38.46 -51.81 -16.35
N ASP A 495 37.92 -52.61 -15.43
CA ASP A 495 36.52 -52.51 -14.99
C ASP A 495 36.24 -51.22 -14.22
N SER A 496 37.22 -50.76 -13.41
CA SER A 496 37.15 -49.47 -12.73
C SER A 496 37.16 -48.30 -13.71
N ILE A 497 37.94 -48.41 -14.79
CA ILE A 497 38.00 -47.41 -15.87
C ILE A 497 36.68 -47.39 -16.65
N ASN A 498 36.13 -48.55 -17.02
CA ASN A 498 34.83 -48.63 -17.70
C ASN A 498 33.69 -48.08 -16.83
N SER A 499 33.70 -48.36 -15.51
CA SER A 499 32.72 -47.81 -14.57
C SER A 499 32.80 -46.29 -14.48
N ALA A 500 34.02 -45.74 -14.42
CA ALA A 500 34.25 -44.30 -14.44
C ALA A 500 33.86 -43.67 -15.78
N TYR A 501 34.11 -44.34 -16.91
CA TYR A 501 33.65 -43.89 -18.23
C TYR A 501 32.12 -43.81 -18.30
N ARG A 502 31.40 -44.82 -17.79
CA ARG A 502 29.93 -44.80 -17.72
C ARG A 502 29.45 -43.63 -16.86
N ALA A 503 30.06 -43.41 -15.69
CA ALA A 503 29.74 -42.27 -14.83
C ALA A 503 29.97 -40.92 -15.54
N ALA A 504 31.11 -40.77 -16.21
CA ALA A 504 31.41 -39.57 -16.99
C ALA A 504 30.43 -39.37 -18.15
N MET A 505 30.07 -40.43 -18.88
CA MET A 505 29.10 -40.35 -19.97
C MET A 505 27.70 -39.99 -19.49
N LEU A 506 27.28 -40.41 -18.28
CA LEU A 506 26.03 -39.95 -17.69
C LEU A 506 26.02 -38.44 -17.46
N GLU A 507 27.12 -37.90 -16.93
CA GLU A 507 27.27 -36.46 -16.73
C GLU A 507 27.32 -35.71 -18.08
N ILE A 508 28.04 -36.24 -19.07
CA ILE A 508 28.15 -35.66 -20.43
C ILE A 508 26.80 -35.66 -21.17
N LEU A 509 26.01 -36.72 -20.99
CA LEU A 509 24.68 -36.89 -21.60
C LEU A 509 23.56 -36.29 -20.72
N GLU A 510 23.95 -35.60 -19.64
CA GLU A 510 23.08 -34.89 -18.70
C GLU A 510 21.94 -35.76 -18.14
N GLN A 511 22.22 -37.04 -17.88
CA GLN A 511 21.27 -37.98 -17.29
C GLN A 511 21.30 -37.85 -15.76
N THR A 512 20.27 -37.23 -15.20
CA THR A 512 20.21 -36.82 -13.77
C THR A 512 19.36 -37.74 -12.89
N ASP A 513 18.81 -38.82 -13.45
CA ASP A 513 17.80 -39.62 -12.76
C ASP A 513 18.36 -40.36 -11.53
N SER A 514 17.70 -40.16 -10.38
CA SER A 514 18.20 -40.50 -9.03
C SER A 514 17.96 -41.95 -8.62
N GLN A 515 17.23 -42.73 -9.41
CA GLN A 515 17.18 -44.18 -9.26
C GLN A 515 18.32 -44.79 -10.07
N GLN A 516 19.37 -45.26 -9.38
CA GLN A 516 20.37 -46.13 -9.99
C GLN A 516 19.67 -47.37 -10.55
N SER A 517 19.33 -47.31 -11.84
CA SER A 517 18.93 -48.48 -12.62
C SER A 517 20.08 -49.48 -12.48
N LYS A 518 19.83 -50.62 -11.82
CA LYS A 518 20.80 -51.73 -11.71
C LYS A 518 21.34 -52.16 -13.08
N THR A 519 20.70 -51.71 -14.16
CA THR A 519 20.89 -52.14 -15.54
C THR A 519 21.39 -51.04 -16.48
N ALA A 520 21.89 -49.88 -16.02
CA ALA A 520 22.49 -48.86 -16.91
C ALA A 520 21.65 -48.45 -18.16
N MET A 521 20.33 -48.32 -17.98
CA MET A 521 19.36 -47.95 -19.03
C MET A 521 18.40 -46.87 -18.53
N TRP A 522 18.28 -45.77 -19.28
CA TRP A 522 17.51 -44.56 -18.97
C TRP A 522 16.50 -44.22 -20.07
N GLN A 523 15.30 -43.78 -19.70
CA GLN A 523 14.32 -43.30 -20.67
C GLN A 523 14.82 -41.98 -21.27
N HIS A 524 14.70 -41.84 -22.58
CA HIS A 524 15.28 -40.73 -23.33
C HIS A 524 14.32 -40.26 -24.42
N GLU A 525 14.37 -38.98 -24.77
CA GLU A 525 13.57 -38.41 -25.84
C GLU A 525 14.45 -37.93 -27.00
N LEU A 526 14.11 -38.33 -28.23
CA LEU A 526 14.75 -37.80 -29.44
C LEU A 526 13.76 -36.97 -30.23
N LYS A 527 14.23 -35.84 -30.79
CA LYS A 527 13.39 -35.00 -31.63
C LYS A 527 13.19 -35.67 -33.00
N TRP A 528 11.95 -35.88 -33.38
CA TRP A 528 11.58 -36.12 -34.77
C TRP A 528 11.57 -34.78 -35.52
N LEU A 529 12.52 -34.61 -36.45
CA LEU A 529 12.86 -33.30 -37.00
C LEU A 529 11.74 -32.71 -37.85
N ASP A 530 11.16 -33.47 -38.77
CA ASP A 530 10.13 -32.94 -39.67
C ASP A 530 8.79 -32.66 -38.97
N ARG A 531 8.44 -33.45 -37.95
CA ARG A 531 7.18 -33.30 -37.20
C ARG A 531 7.26 -32.39 -35.99
N ASN A 532 8.48 -32.04 -35.57
CA ASN A 532 8.76 -31.20 -34.40
C ASN A 532 8.17 -31.76 -33.09
N VAL A 533 8.14 -33.09 -32.97
CA VAL A 533 7.67 -33.81 -31.78
C VAL A 533 8.81 -34.68 -31.24
N SER A 534 8.82 -34.98 -29.95
CA SER A 534 9.80 -35.88 -29.37
C SER A 534 9.26 -37.31 -29.35
N ARG A 535 10.10 -38.28 -29.70
CA ARG A 535 9.81 -39.71 -29.61
C ARG A 535 10.54 -40.28 -28.39
N PRO A 536 9.88 -41.11 -27.58
CA PRO A 536 10.51 -41.75 -26.45
C PRO A 536 11.26 -43.01 -26.86
N GLY A 537 12.39 -43.24 -26.21
CA GLY A 537 13.27 -44.39 -26.42
C GLY A 537 14.14 -44.64 -25.20
N TRP A 538 15.13 -45.50 -25.38
CA TRP A 538 16.04 -45.90 -24.31
C TRP A 538 17.48 -45.50 -24.63
N LEU A 539 18.14 -44.84 -23.70
CA LEU A 539 19.59 -44.62 -23.71
C LEU A 539 20.27 -45.67 -22.83
N PHE A 540 21.28 -46.35 -23.35
CA PHE A 540 21.97 -47.46 -22.70
C PHE A 540 23.49 -47.29 -22.73
N LEU A 541 24.13 -47.46 -21.57
CA LEU A 541 25.60 -47.41 -21.44
C LEU A 541 26.17 -48.84 -21.33
N GLY A 542 26.23 -49.53 -22.45
CA GLY A 542 26.63 -50.93 -22.57
C GLY A 542 26.36 -51.47 -23.96
N SER A 543 26.52 -52.79 -24.14
CA SER A 543 26.28 -53.41 -25.45
C SER A 543 24.85 -53.93 -25.63
N PRO A 544 24.33 -54.02 -26.86
CA PRO A 544 22.99 -54.59 -27.12
C PRO A 544 22.79 -56.01 -26.57
N ASN A 545 23.88 -56.79 -26.44
CA ASN A 545 23.84 -58.15 -25.88
C ASN A 545 23.54 -58.19 -24.37
N GLU A 546 23.73 -57.07 -23.67
CA GLU A 546 23.55 -56.93 -22.23
C GLU A 546 22.21 -56.26 -21.88
N ARG A 547 21.36 -55.99 -22.88
CA ARG A 547 20.06 -55.35 -22.71
C ARG A 547 19.13 -56.24 -21.89
N GLU A 548 18.55 -55.65 -20.85
CA GLU A 548 17.47 -56.27 -20.07
C GLU A 548 16.17 -56.29 -20.87
N THR A 549 15.59 -57.48 -21.04
CA THR A 549 14.34 -57.70 -21.79
C THR A 549 13.08 -57.50 -20.95
N ALA A 550 13.22 -57.18 -19.66
CA ALA A 550 12.10 -56.99 -18.74
C ALA A 550 11.46 -55.59 -18.84
N LYS A 551 12.17 -54.58 -19.37
CA LYS A 551 11.60 -53.24 -19.59
C LYS A 551 10.78 -53.19 -20.89
N PRO A 552 9.66 -52.44 -20.93
CA PRO A 552 8.82 -52.34 -22.12
C PRO A 552 9.58 -51.65 -23.27
N GLN A 553 9.36 -52.14 -24.48
CA GLN A 553 9.96 -51.58 -25.69
C GLN A 553 9.34 -50.21 -26.01
N LEU A 554 10.20 -49.23 -26.28
CA LEU A 554 9.82 -47.89 -26.76
C LEU A 554 10.19 -47.74 -28.24
N ASP A 555 10.17 -46.52 -28.79
CA ASP A 555 10.32 -46.32 -30.23
C ASP A 555 11.79 -46.49 -30.72
N TYR A 556 12.81 -46.30 -29.89
CA TYR A 556 14.22 -46.51 -30.32
C TYR A 556 15.17 -46.83 -29.15
N TYR A 557 16.41 -47.19 -29.49
CA TYR A 557 17.53 -47.37 -28.56
C TYR A 557 18.80 -46.65 -29.01
N MET A 558 19.46 -45.96 -28.09
CA MET A 558 20.79 -45.35 -28.24
C MET A 558 21.80 -46.03 -27.32
N TYR A 559 22.87 -46.58 -27.88
CA TYR A 559 23.90 -47.31 -27.14
C TYR A 559 25.23 -46.53 -27.12
N PHE A 560 25.90 -46.46 -25.97
CA PHE A 560 27.28 -46.00 -25.85
C PHE A 560 28.17 -47.14 -25.36
N ILE A 561 29.08 -47.58 -26.22
CA ILE A 561 29.88 -48.78 -25.98
C ILE A 561 31.10 -48.46 -25.09
N GLN A 562 31.39 -49.35 -24.14
CA GLN A 562 32.51 -49.19 -23.23
C GLN A 562 33.88 -49.20 -23.95
N PRO A 563 34.84 -48.38 -23.49
CA PRO A 563 36.11 -48.19 -24.18
C PRO A 563 37.09 -49.36 -24.02
N GLU A 564 37.14 -49.99 -22.84
CA GLU A 564 38.03 -51.13 -22.58
C GLU A 564 37.31 -52.45 -22.81
N ASN A 565 37.92 -53.34 -23.61
CA ASN A 565 37.38 -54.66 -23.97
C ASN A 565 35.90 -54.63 -24.44
N PRO A 566 35.56 -53.90 -25.53
CA PRO A 566 34.19 -53.84 -26.03
C PRO A 566 33.73 -55.22 -26.56
N PRO A 567 32.52 -55.70 -26.19
CA PRO A 567 32.00 -56.98 -26.65
C PRO A 567 31.68 -56.96 -28.16
N LYS A 568 31.88 -58.10 -28.85
CA LYS A 568 31.60 -58.22 -30.28
C LYS A 568 30.08 -58.36 -30.53
N GLN A 569 29.55 -57.56 -31.46
CA GLN A 569 28.14 -57.67 -31.87
C GLN A 569 27.92 -58.91 -32.75
N LYS A 570 26.89 -59.71 -32.43
CA LYS A 570 26.47 -60.85 -33.29
C LYS A 570 25.51 -60.32 -34.37
N LYS A 571 25.58 -60.88 -35.59
CA LYS A 571 24.77 -60.45 -36.75
C LYS A 571 23.25 -60.52 -36.53
N GLU A 572 22.79 -61.34 -35.58
CA GLU A 572 21.39 -61.56 -35.22
C GLU A 572 20.77 -60.39 -34.41
N PHE A 573 21.57 -59.40 -34.00
CA PHE A 573 21.16 -58.23 -33.21
C PHE A 573 21.38 -56.90 -33.94
N ILE A 574 21.14 -56.86 -35.26
CA ILE A 574 21.11 -55.61 -36.02
C ILE A 574 19.64 -55.28 -36.27
N ARG A 575 19.15 -54.19 -35.69
CA ARG A 575 17.76 -53.73 -35.82
C ARG A 575 17.69 -52.29 -36.35
N GLU A 576 16.54 -51.92 -36.90
CA GLU A 576 16.30 -50.60 -37.49
C GLU A 576 15.95 -49.53 -36.46
N ASP A 577 15.68 -49.92 -35.21
CA ASP A 577 15.37 -49.06 -34.07
C ASP A 577 16.60 -48.76 -33.17
N GLU A 578 17.81 -49.19 -33.55
CA GLU A 578 19.01 -49.15 -32.70
C GLU A 578 20.19 -48.37 -33.31
N VAL A 579 20.73 -47.39 -32.59
CA VAL A 579 21.93 -46.61 -32.97
C VAL A 579 23.02 -46.80 -31.91
N GLN A 580 24.26 -47.06 -32.33
CA GLN A 580 25.38 -47.31 -31.39
C GLN A 580 26.56 -46.36 -31.62
N PHE A 581 27.09 -45.80 -30.54
CA PHE A 581 28.24 -44.90 -30.51
C PHE A 581 29.45 -45.61 -29.89
N VAL A 582 30.55 -45.70 -30.64
CA VAL A 582 31.78 -46.40 -30.24
C VAL A 582 32.95 -45.42 -30.21
N LEU A 583 33.57 -45.25 -29.03
CA LEU A 583 34.76 -44.41 -28.86
C LEU A 583 36.03 -45.18 -29.26
N LYS A 584 36.64 -44.82 -30.39
CA LYS A 584 37.72 -45.62 -31.01
C LYS A 584 39.07 -44.92 -31.04
N ASN A 585 39.12 -43.67 -31.49
CA ASN A 585 40.38 -42.94 -31.74
C ASN A 585 40.77 -42.04 -30.54
N ARG A 586 41.08 -42.64 -29.39
CA ARG A 586 41.43 -41.94 -28.13
C ARG A 586 42.91 -41.54 -28.09
N SER A 587 43.22 -40.32 -27.62
CA SER A 587 44.60 -39.91 -27.35
C SER A 587 45.09 -40.37 -25.96
N GLU A 588 46.40 -40.36 -25.74
CA GLU A 588 46.98 -40.66 -24.42
C GLU A 588 46.55 -39.62 -23.37
N GLU A 589 46.37 -38.37 -23.76
CA GLU A 589 45.85 -37.29 -22.92
C GLU A 589 44.45 -37.63 -22.39
N PHE A 590 43.54 -38.09 -23.26
CA PHE A 590 42.20 -38.50 -22.87
C PHE A 590 42.23 -39.71 -21.91
N ASN A 591 43.10 -40.68 -22.18
CA ASN A 591 43.26 -41.85 -21.31
C ASN A 591 43.76 -41.45 -19.91
N GLN A 592 44.67 -40.49 -19.83
CA GLN A 592 45.17 -39.99 -18.54
C GLN A 592 44.09 -39.23 -17.76
N SER A 593 43.35 -38.32 -18.40
CA SER A 593 42.24 -37.60 -17.74
C SER A 593 41.14 -38.58 -17.28
N LEU A 594 40.84 -39.63 -18.05
CA LEU A 594 39.88 -40.67 -17.64
C LEU A 594 40.37 -41.46 -16.42
N LYS A 595 41.66 -41.83 -16.35
CA LYS A 595 42.26 -42.50 -15.18
C LYS A 595 42.26 -41.60 -13.94
N ASN A 596 42.60 -40.31 -14.10
CA ASN A 596 42.60 -39.34 -13.01
C ASN A 596 41.18 -39.05 -12.50
N TYR A 597 40.19 -38.97 -13.40
CA TYR A 597 38.77 -38.89 -13.05
C TYR A 597 38.34 -40.11 -12.24
N ALA A 598 38.63 -41.32 -12.73
CA ALA A 598 38.32 -42.57 -12.04
C ALA A 598 38.95 -42.65 -10.64
N ALA A 599 40.20 -42.23 -10.49
CA ALA A 599 40.89 -42.16 -9.21
C ALA A 599 40.26 -41.14 -8.26
N SER A 600 39.92 -39.95 -8.75
CA SER A 600 39.29 -38.88 -7.97
C SER A 600 37.91 -39.27 -7.46
N VAL A 601 37.09 -39.92 -8.30
CA VAL A 601 35.76 -40.45 -7.92
C VAL A 601 35.89 -41.54 -6.86
N ALA A 602 36.85 -42.46 -7.01
CA ALA A 602 37.09 -43.51 -6.02
C ALA A 602 37.56 -42.95 -4.66
N LEU A 603 38.45 -41.94 -4.66
CA LEU A 603 38.91 -41.29 -3.43
C LEU A 603 37.81 -40.44 -2.78
N ARG A 604 36.99 -39.75 -3.58
CA ARG A 604 35.79 -39.03 -3.11
C ARG A 604 34.83 -39.95 -2.36
N ALA A 605 34.62 -41.18 -2.84
CA ALA A 605 33.75 -42.15 -2.19
C ALA A 605 34.27 -42.61 -0.81
N LEU A 606 35.58 -42.48 -0.56
CA LEU A 606 36.24 -42.87 0.70
C LEU A 606 36.46 -41.68 1.65
N ALA A 607 36.34 -40.43 1.17
CA ALA A 607 36.59 -39.22 1.93
C ALA A 607 35.31 -38.62 2.54
N THR A 608 35.43 -37.90 3.65
CA THR A 608 34.33 -37.20 4.35
C THR A 608 34.63 -35.71 4.54
N GLY A 609 33.61 -34.85 4.58
CA GLY A 609 33.78 -33.42 4.86
C GLY A 609 34.43 -32.63 3.72
N SER A 610 35.30 -31.66 4.04
CA SER A 610 35.93 -30.76 3.05
C SER A 610 36.79 -31.50 2.02
N ALA A 611 37.46 -32.57 2.42
CA ALA A 611 38.25 -33.44 1.53
C ALA A 611 37.40 -34.06 0.41
N GLN A 612 36.18 -34.48 0.73
CA GLN A 612 35.24 -35.02 -0.25
C GLN A 612 34.87 -33.97 -1.31
N GLN A 613 34.67 -32.71 -0.88
CA GLN A 613 34.38 -31.60 -1.79
C GLN A 613 35.59 -31.26 -2.67
N THR A 614 36.82 -31.35 -2.16
CA THR A 614 38.02 -31.11 -2.97
C THR A 614 38.25 -32.20 -4.01
N TYR A 615 38.10 -33.49 -3.67
CA TYR A 615 38.14 -34.57 -4.66
C TYR A 615 37.01 -34.46 -5.70
N LYS A 616 35.84 -33.95 -5.30
CA LYS A 616 34.78 -33.61 -6.26
C LYS A 616 35.23 -32.53 -7.25
N ILE A 617 35.76 -31.41 -6.77
CA ILE A 617 36.24 -30.32 -7.64
C ILE A 617 37.32 -30.82 -8.61
N LYS A 618 38.21 -31.70 -8.15
CA LYS A 618 39.24 -32.33 -9.01
C LYS A 618 38.64 -33.28 -10.04
N ALA A 619 37.69 -34.12 -9.65
CA ALA A 619 36.95 -34.98 -10.58
C ALA A 619 36.23 -34.15 -11.65
N ASP A 620 35.51 -33.11 -11.25
CA ASP A 620 34.81 -32.19 -12.16
C ASP A 620 35.80 -31.51 -13.14
N GLY A 621 37.01 -31.18 -12.67
CA GLY A 621 38.09 -30.66 -13.50
C GLY A 621 38.54 -31.64 -14.60
N TYR A 622 38.84 -32.89 -14.25
CA TYR A 622 39.24 -33.92 -15.23
C TYR A 622 38.10 -34.28 -16.19
N LEU A 623 36.86 -34.27 -15.73
CA LEU A 623 35.68 -34.42 -16.59
C LEU A 623 35.59 -33.26 -17.61
N GLY A 624 35.85 -32.03 -17.17
CA GLY A 624 35.91 -30.86 -18.05
C GLY A 624 36.98 -31.00 -19.14
N GLU A 625 38.15 -31.54 -18.81
CA GLU A 625 39.20 -31.85 -19.79
C GLU A 625 38.74 -32.91 -20.81
N MET A 626 38.09 -33.98 -20.35
CA MET A 626 37.52 -35.00 -21.21
C MET A 626 36.46 -34.43 -22.17
N ILE A 627 35.54 -33.60 -21.68
CA ILE A 627 34.52 -32.92 -22.50
C ILE A 627 35.18 -32.04 -23.56
N LYS A 628 36.18 -31.25 -23.16
CA LYS A 628 36.94 -30.38 -24.07
C LYS A 628 37.62 -31.20 -25.16
N TRP A 629 38.22 -32.33 -24.79
CA TRP A 629 38.87 -33.22 -25.74
C TRP A 629 37.87 -33.87 -26.72
N ILE A 630 36.74 -34.38 -26.21
CA ILE A 630 35.69 -34.99 -27.04
C ILE A 630 35.17 -33.96 -28.05
N ARG A 631 34.90 -32.72 -27.60
CA ARG A 631 34.44 -31.65 -28.48
C ARG A 631 35.45 -31.30 -29.57
N ALA A 632 36.75 -31.24 -29.22
CA ALA A 632 37.81 -30.93 -30.18
C ALA A 632 38.01 -32.04 -31.23
N ASN A 633 37.77 -33.30 -30.84
CA ASN A 633 38.06 -34.48 -31.67
C ASN A 633 36.79 -35.21 -32.17
N ILE A 634 35.61 -34.60 -32.02
CA ILE A 634 34.31 -35.28 -32.23
C ILE A 634 34.20 -35.92 -33.62
N LYS A 635 34.81 -35.31 -34.64
CA LYS A 635 34.73 -35.75 -36.04
C LYS A 635 35.25 -37.17 -36.24
N ASP A 636 36.31 -37.52 -35.51
CA ASP A 636 37.07 -38.77 -35.70
C ASP A 636 37.11 -39.64 -34.44
N ALA A 637 36.77 -39.10 -33.26
CA ALA A 637 36.82 -39.84 -31.99
C ALA A 637 35.79 -40.98 -31.94
N PHE A 638 34.58 -40.77 -32.49
CA PHE A 638 33.46 -41.70 -32.42
C PHE A 638 33.08 -42.28 -33.79
N GLU A 639 32.82 -43.59 -33.80
CA GLU A 639 32.23 -44.33 -34.91
C GLU A 639 30.78 -44.68 -34.58
N VAL A 640 29.84 -44.41 -35.50
CA VAL A 640 28.40 -44.68 -35.33
C VAL A 640 27.98 -45.86 -36.19
N GLN A 641 27.32 -46.82 -35.55
CA GLN A 641 26.79 -48.03 -36.16
C GLN A 641 25.26 -47.99 -36.22
N TYR A 642 24.69 -48.16 -37.42
CA TYR A 642 23.26 -48.21 -37.66
C TYR A 642 22.93 -49.08 -38.87
N ASN A 643 21.94 -49.96 -38.73
CA ASN A 643 21.46 -50.88 -39.77
C ASN A 643 22.60 -51.60 -40.55
N GLY A 644 23.57 -52.15 -39.80
CA GLY A 644 24.70 -52.91 -40.33
C GLY A 644 25.81 -52.09 -41.01
N LYS A 645 25.72 -50.76 -41.02
CA LYS A 645 26.75 -49.85 -41.53
C LYS A 645 27.48 -49.17 -40.38
N SER A 646 28.79 -48.98 -40.53
CA SER A 646 29.66 -48.32 -39.56
C SER A 646 30.41 -47.17 -40.24
N LYS A 647 30.31 -45.96 -39.71
CA LYS A 647 30.96 -44.76 -40.26
C LYS A 647 31.36 -43.79 -39.14
N PRO A 648 32.35 -42.91 -39.35
CA PRO A 648 32.59 -41.77 -38.47
C PRO A 648 31.31 -40.97 -38.22
N ILE A 649 31.14 -40.41 -37.03
CA ILE A 649 29.90 -39.75 -36.59
C ILE A 649 29.41 -38.67 -37.56
N MET A 650 30.32 -37.88 -38.14
CA MET A 650 29.96 -36.78 -39.04
C MET A 650 29.56 -37.24 -40.45
N ASP A 651 29.99 -38.44 -40.88
CA ASP A 651 29.70 -38.96 -42.22
C ASP A 651 28.25 -39.44 -42.40
N TRP A 652 27.49 -39.52 -41.30
CA TRP A 652 26.06 -39.78 -41.31
C TRP A 652 25.23 -38.56 -41.71
N LEU A 653 25.75 -37.34 -41.50
CA LEU A 653 25.04 -36.08 -41.72
C LEU A 653 25.22 -35.52 -43.15
N LYS A 654 25.25 -36.37 -44.19
CA LYS A 654 25.47 -35.91 -45.56
C LYS A 654 24.36 -34.96 -46.02
N GLY A 655 24.68 -33.67 -46.16
CA GLY A 655 23.78 -32.62 -46.65
C GLY A 655 23.06 -31.81 -45.57
N ALA A 656 23.30 -32.08 -44.29
CA ALA A 656 22.76 -31.31 -43.16
C ALA A 656 23.88 -31.05 -42.13
N THR A 657 23.92 -29.87 -41.53
CA THR A 657 24.84 -29.60 -40.42
C THR A 657 24.18 -29.90 -39.08
N ILE A 658 24.99 -30.18 -38.05
CA ILE A 658 24.48 -30.31 -36.67
C ILE A 658 23.69 -29.05 -36.27
N ARG A 659 24.08 -27.88 -36.79
CA ARG A 659 23.40 -26.60 -36.55
C ARG A 659 22.00 -26.56 -37.16
N ASP A 660 21.85 -27.07 -38.39
CA ASP A 660 20.54 -27.15 -39.07
C ASP A 660 19.57 -28.08 -38.32
N ILE A 661 20.10 -29.11 -37.66
CA ILE A 661 19.32 -30.13 -36.95
C ILE A 661 18.94 -29.67 -35.52
N THR A 662 19.86 -29.00 -34.83
CA THR A 662 19.70 -28.59 -33.42
C THR A 662 19.08 -27.19 -33.27
N GLY A 663 19.17 -26.32 -34.28
CA GLY A 663 18.63 -24.95 -34.24
C GLY A 663 19.44 -23.97 -33.39
N ILE A 664 20.70 -24.28 -33.10
CA ILE A 664 21.60 -23.46 -32.27
C ILE A 664 22.09 -22.23 -33.06
N ALA A 665 22.06 -21.04 -32.43
CA ALA A 665 22.44 -19.76 -33.05
C ALA A 665 23.93 -19.68 -33.41
N ASP A 666 24.30 -18.79 -34.35
CA ASP A 666 25.66 -18.65 -34.92
C ASP A 666 26.78 -18.40 -33.90
N SER A 667 26.43 -17.94 -32.69
CA SER A 667 27.36 -17.64 -31.60
C SER A 667 27.62 -18.79 -30.62
N ASP A 668 26.87 -19.89 -30.69
CA ASP A 668 26.94 -20.98 -29.69
C ASP A 668 27.56 -22.27 -30.23
N HIS A 669 28.43 -22.88 -29.43
CA HIS A 669 28.93 -24.23 -29.65
C HIS A 669 28.08 -25.21 -28.84
N GLY A 670 27.22 -25.99 -29.49
CA GLY A 670 26.36 -26.98 -28.84
C GLY A 670 27.08 -27.93 -27.87
N SER A 671 26.34 -28.46 -26.91
CA SER A 671 26.85 -29.45 -25.96
C SER A 671 27.24 -30.74 -26.70
N VAL A 672 28.07 -31.58 -26.06
CA VAL A 672 28.46 -32.87 -26.65
C VAL A 672 27.24 -33.79 -26.81
N LYS A 673 26.28 -33.72 -25.89
CA LYS A 673 24.99 -34.41 -25.95
C LYS A 673 24.17 -34.02 -27.19
N ASP A 674 24.05 -32.72 -27.47
CA ASP A 674 23.29 -32.22 -28.63
C ASP A 674 23.81 -32.83 -29.94
N ILE A 675 25.12 -33.05 -30.05
CA ILE A 675 25.74 -33.67 -31.22
C ILE A 675 25.29 -35.13 -31.37
N PHE A 676 25.32 -35.91 -30.28
CA PHE A 676 24.89 -37.31 -30.31
C PHE A 676 23.39 -37.44 -30.62
N GLU A 677 22.56 -36.61 -29.99
CA GLU A 677 21.12 -36.59 -30.23
C GLU A 677 20.77 -36.13 -31.64
N ALA A 678 21.45 -35.12 -32.18
CA ALA A 678 21.24 -34.65 -33.55
C ALA A 678 21.53 -35.74 -34.58
N VAL A 679 22.64 -36.46 -34.40
CA VAL A 679 23.02 -37.57 -35.29
C VAL A 679 22.02 -38.72 -35.16
N ALA A 680 21.62 -39.09 -33.94
CA ALA A 680 20.62 -40.14 -33.73
C ALA A 680 19.26 -39.77 -34.33
N SER A 681 18.79 -38.53 -34.10
CA SER A 681 17.53 -38.00 -34.65
C SER A 681 17.53 -38.05 -36.18
N PHE A 682 18.62 -37.62 -36.82
CA PHE A 682 18.75 -37.64 -38.28
C PHE A 682 18.76 -39.07 -38.84
N ILE A 683 19.46 -40.00 -38.17
CA ILE A 683 19.54 -41.40 -38.59
C ILE A 683 18.17 -42.10 -38.49
N LEU A 684 17.41 -41.82 -37.43
CA LEU A 684 16.13 -42.47 -37.12
C LEU A 684 14.91 -41.81 -37.79
N GLU A 685 15.06 -40.65 -38.44
CA GLU A 685 13.97 -39.91 -39.10
C GLU A 685 13.11 -40.80 -40.02
N GLY A 686 13.75 -41.58 -40.90
CA GLY A 686 13.07 -42.48 -41.83
C GLY A 686 12.33 -43.62 -41.13
N TYR A 687 12.85 -44.08 -40.00
CA TYR A 687 12.22 -45.10 -39.17
C TYR A 687 10.97 -44.53 -38.48
N PHE A 688 11.04 -43.34 -37.87
CA PHE A 688 9.87 -42.69 -37.26
C PHE A 688 8.75 -42.43 -38.27
N GLN A 689 9.09 -41.98 -39.48
CA GLN A 689 8.13 -41.79 -40.58
C GLN A 689 7.47 -43.10 -41.03
N SER A 690 8.17 -44.23 -40.95
CA SER A 690 7.59 -45.54 -41.25
C SER A 690 6.59 -46.02 -40.18
N LEU A 691 6.77 -45.61 -38.92
CA LEU A 691 5.87 -45.95 -37.82
C LEU A 691 4.57 -45.13 -37.82
N ALA A 692 4.62 -43.88 -38.25
CA ALA A 692 3.46 -42.98 -38.25
C ALA A 692 3.45 -42.06 -39.49
N PRO A 693 3.06 -42.58 -40.67
CA PRO A 693 3.17 -41.85 -41.93
C PRO A 693 2.44 -40.49 -41.95
N GLU A 694 1.29 -40.41 -41.29
CA GLU A 694 0.41 -39.24 -41.27
C GLU A 694 0.35 -38.56 -39.88
N TYR A 695 1.43 -38.64 -39.09
CA TYR A 695 1.51 -37.95 -37.81
C TYR A 695 1.49 -36.40 -38.00
N PRO A 696 0.79 -35.64 -37.14
CA PRO A 696 0.66 -34.19 -37.26
C PRO A 696 2.01 -33.45 -37.17
N LYS A 697 2.11 -32.32 -37.88
CA LYS A 697 3.29 -31.45 -37.88
C LYS A 697 3.04 -30.21 -37.04
N PHE A 698 3.80 -30.04 -35.97
CA PHE A 698 3.61 -28.93 -35.03
C PHE A 698 4.54 -27.76 -35.33
N SER A 699 4.00 -26.54 -35.30
CA SER A 699 4.79 -25.31 -35.42
C SER A 699 5.66 -25.02 -34.18
N GLN A 700 5.34 -25.64 -33.04
CA GLN A 700 6.11 -25.58 -31.80
C GLN A 700 6.52 -26.99 -31.37
N ARG A 701 7.67 -27.10 -30.70
CA ARG A 701 8.20 -28.40 -30.25
C ARG A 701 7.28 -28.98 -29.17
N ILE A 702 6.81 -30.21 -29.37
CA ILE A 702 6.11 -30.98 -28.33
C ILE A 702 6.99 -32.11 -27.82
N THR A 703 6.97 -32.32 -26.51
CA THR A 703 7.69 -33.36 -25.75
C THR A 703 6.69 -34.15 -24.91
N GLU A 704 7.09 -35.31 -24.37
CA GLU A 704 6.26 -36.12 -23.46
C GLU A 704 5.85 -35.32 -22.21
N ASP A 705 6.71 -34.45 -21.69
CA ASP A 705 6.36 -33.59 -20.55
C ASP A 705 5.37 -32.48 -20.90
N THR A 706 5.37 -32.02 -22.16
CA THR A 706 4.58 -30.86 -22.57
C THR A 706 3.26 -31.21 -23.25
N ILE A 707 3.09 -32.44 -23.73
CA ILE A 707 1.88 -32.90 -24.42
C ILE A 707 0.61 -32.70 -23.57
N SER A 708 0.66 -33.11 -22.29
CA SER A 708 -0.45 -32.94 -21.35
C SER A 708 -0.80 -31.47 -21.12
N VAL A 709 0.22 -30.61 -21.00
CA VAL A 709 0.02 -29.16 -20.80
C VAL A 709 -0.56 -28.53 -22.06
N ALA A 710 -0.03 -28.88 -23.23
CA ALA A 710 -0.51 -28.39 -24.52
C ALA A 710 -1.98 -28.79 -24.77
N SER A 711 -2.37 -30.01 -24.41
CA SER A 711 -3.76 -30.45 -24.48
C SER A 711 -4.66 -29.69 -23.49
N LYS A 712 -4.22 -29.48 -22.24
CA LYS A 712 -4.96 -28.67 -21.25
C LYS A 712 -5.17 -27.22 -21.69
N ASP A 713 -4.20 -26.63 -22.38
CA ASP A 713 -4.32 -25.29 -22.95
C ASP A 713 -5.46 -25.24 -23.99
N VAL A 714 -5.57 -26.27 -24.84
CA VAL A 714 -6.68 -26.38 -25.81
C VAL A 714 -8.02 -26.59 -25.10
N LEU A 715 -8.10 -27.48 -24.11
CA LEU A 715 -9.32 -27.69 -23.32
C LEU A 715 -9.78 -26.39 -22.62
N SER A 716 -8.84 -25.62 -22.10
CA SER A 716 -9.11 -24.33 -21.46
C SER A 716 -9.61 -23.29 -22.47
N TYR A 717 -9.05 -23.27 -23.68
CA TYR A 717 -9.55 -22.42 -24.78
C TYR A 717 -10.99 -22.77 -25.17
N LEU A 718 -11.31 -24.06 -25.29
CA LEU A 718 -12.69 -24.52 -25.59
C LEU A 718 -13.68 -24.15 -24.47
N ALA A 719 -13.24 -24.13 -23.22
CA ALA A 719 -14.02 -23.70 -22.05
C ALA A 719 -14.10 -22.16 -21.88
N GLY A 720 -13.84 -21.37 -22.94
CA GLY A 720 -13.92 -19.91 -22.91
C GLY A 720 -12.68 -19.18 -22.39
N GLY A 721 -11.56 -19.88 -22.20
CA GLY A 721 -10.26 -19.30 -21.86
C GLY A 721 -9.57 -18.60 -23.05
N ALA A 722 -8.45 -17.93 -22.78
CA ALA A 722 -7.69 -17.23 -23.81
C ALA A 722 -7.02 -18.19 -24.81
N ALA A 723 -7.01 -17.81 -26.10
CA ALA A 723 -6.30 -18.54 -27.15
C ALA A 723 -4.77 -18.40 -26.98
N THR A 724 -4.13 -19.38 -26.35
CA THR A 724 -2.66 -19.37 -26.23
C THR A 724 -2.00 -19.76 -27.56
N LYS A 725 -0.79 -19.24 -27.83
CA LYS A 725 -0.03 -19.64 -29.03
C LYS A 725 0.17 -21.14 -29.14
N ARG A 726 0.28 -21.84 -27.99
CA ARG A 726 0.44 -23.30 -27.93
C ARG A 726 -0.86 -24.01 -28.26
N ALA A 727 -2.01 -23.55 -27.74
CA ALA A 727 -3.32 -24.09 -28.07
C ALA A 727 -3.61 -23.95 -29.58
N THR A 728 -3.35 -22.78 -30.16
CA THR A 728 -3.49 -22.57 -31.61
C THR A 728 -2.57 -23.48 -32.41
N ALA A 729 -1.31 -23.64 -32.00
CA ALA A 729 -0.36 -24.54 -32.69
C ALA A 729 -0.81 -26.00 -32.69
N VAL A 730 -1.41 -26.48 -31.60
CA VAL A 730 -1.97 -27.84 -31.51
C VAL A 730 -3.22 -27.99 -32.38
N LEU A 731 -4.15 -27.04 -32.29
CA LEU A 731 -5.40 -27.07 -33.07
C LEU A 731 -5.14 -27.00 -34.58
N ASP A 732 -4.16 -26.20 -35.01
CA ASP A 732 -3.72 -26.10 -36.40
C ASP A 732 -3.05 -27.40 -36.89
N ALA A 733 -2.13 -27.97 -36.10
CA ALA A 733 -1.46 -29.24 -36.43
C ALA A 733 -2.43 -30.42 -36.56
N LEU A 734 -3.53 -30.40 -35.80
CA LEU A 734 -4.62 -31.38 -35.87
C LEU A 734 -5.71 -30.99 -36.89
N GLU A 735 -5.50 -29.96 -37.72
CA GLU A 735 -6.42 -29.51 -38.77
C GLU A 735 -7.83 -29.12 -38.24
N LEU A 736 -7.92 -28.68 -36.99
CA LEU A 736 -9.18 -28.33 -36.31
C LEU A 736 -9.59 -26.86 -36.52
N LEU A 737 -8.74 -26.05 -37.17
CA LEU A 737 -8.95 -24.64 -37.46
C LEU A 737 -9.11 -24.37 -38.97
N ASP A 738 -9.93 -23.37 -39.28
CA ASP A 738 -9.98 -22.69 -40.59
C ASP A 738 -9.84 -21.19 -40.34
N GLY A 739 -8.63 -20.67 -40.54
CA GLY A 739 -8.22 -19.36 -40.03
C GLY A 739 -8.32 -19.32 -38.50
N ASP A 740 -9.13 -18.42 -37.96
CA ASP A 740 -9.34 -18.27 -36.51
C ASP A 740 -10.58 -19.02 -35.99
N LYS A 741 -11.28 -19.79 -36.84
CA LYS A 741 -12.54 -20.48 -36.46
C LYS A 741 -12.34 -21.98 -36.33
N LEU A 742 -12.92 -22.58 -35.29
CA LEU A 742 -12.96 -24.02 -35.10
C LEU A 742 -13.86 -24.69 -36.16
N LYS A 743 -13.30 -25.61 -36.94
CA LYS A 743 -14.01 -26.42 -37.93
C LYS A 743 -13.60 -27.89 -37.84
N PRO A 744 -13.99 -28.60 -36.76
CA PRO A 744 -13.53 -29.97 -36.54
C PRO A 744 -13.92 -30.95 -37.65
N LYS A 745 -15.04 -30.74 -38.35
CA LYS A 745 -15.46 -31.61 -39.47
C LYS A 745 -14.50 -31.63 -40.66
N SER A 746 -13.66 -30.61 -40.81
CA SER A 746 -12.65 -30.54 -41.87
C SER A 746 -11.36 -31.30 -41.52
N SER A 747 -11.14 -31.64 -40.25
CA SER A 747 -9.96 -32.36 -39.79
C SER A 747 -10.03 -33.82 -40.17
N ARG A 748 -8.98 -34.35 -40.82
CA ARG A 748 -8.88 -35.79 -41.12
C ARG A 748 -8.92 -36.65 -39.86
N TYR A 749 -8.35 -36.16 -38.75
CA TYR A 749 -8.29 -36.90 -37.48
C TYR A 749 -9.66 -36.95 -36.81
N ALA A 750 -10.42 -35.85 -36.85
CA ALA A 750 -11.79 -35.82 -36.35
C ALA A 750 -12.74 -36.66 -37.22
N GLN A 751 -12.56 -36.66 -38.55
CA GLN A 751 -13.30 -37.55 -39.45
C GLN A 751 -13.06 -39.02 -39.12
N ALA A 752 -11.81 -39.41 -38.84
CA ALA A 752 -11.51 -40.78 -38.43
C ALA A 752 -12.24 -41.19 -37.13
N VAL A 753 -12.43 -40.28 -36.17
CA VAL A 753 -13.26 -40.52 -34.98
C VAL A 753 -14.74 -40.64 -35.34
N LEU A 754 -15.25 -39.74 -36.17
CA LEU A 754 -16.65 -39.74 -36.60
C LEU A 754 -17.01 -40.98 -37.44
N GLU A 755 -16.08 -41.50 -38.25
CA GLU A 755 -16.24 -42.76 -38.99
C GLU A 755 -16.38 -43.96 -38.05
N VAL A 756 -15.57 -44.02 -36.98
CA VAL A 756 -15.69 -45.08 -35.95
C VAL A 756 -17.05 -44.99 -35.26
N LEU A 757 -17.53 -43.77 -34.97
CA LEU A 757 -18.86 -43.56 -34.38
C LEU A 757 -20.00 -43.89 -35.36
N ALA A 758 -19.88 -43.51 -36.64
CA ALA A 758 -20.90 -43.76 -37.66
C ALA A 758 -20.99 -45.24 -38.07
N ALA A 759 -19.89 -45.99 -37.94
CA ALA A 759 -19.88 -47.43 -38.11
C ALA A 759 -20.70 -48.16 -37.02
N LYS A 760 -20.96 -47.50 -35.88
CA LYS A 760 -21.92 -47.95 -34.87
C LYS A 760 -23.32 -47.48 -35.25
N GLY A 761 -24.33 -48.32 -35.00
CA GLY A 761 -25.73 -47.97 -35.31
C GLY A 761 -26.26 -46.78 -34.50
N HIS A 762 -27.33 -46.13 -34.96
CA HIS A 762 -27.98 -45.04 -34.21
C HIS A 762 -28.28 -45.44 -32.75
N GLY A 763 -27.85 -44.61 -31.80
CA GLY A 763 -28.05 -44.84 -30.36
C GLY A 763 -27.02 -45.76 -29.70
N GLN A 764 -26.00 -46.22 -30.42
CA GLN A 764 -24.87 -46.97 -29.85
C GLN A 764 -23.73 -46.05 -29.42
N VAL A 765 -22.89 -46.54 -28.51
CA VAL A 765 -21.74 -45.83 -27.96
C VAL A 765 -20.43 -46.48 -28.41
N VAL A 766 -19.36 -45.70 -28.52
CA VAL A 766 -18.00 -46.20 -28.81
C VAL A 766 -17.16 -46.10 -27.54
N ASN A 767 -16.72 -47.23 -27.00
CA ASN A 767 -15.86 -47.24 -25.82
C ASN A 767 -14.42 -46.80 -26.15
N GLN A 768 -13.69 -46.31 -25.15
CA GLN A 768 -12.31 -45.88 -25.30
C GLN A 768 -11.39 -46.99 -25.85
N SER A 769 -11.58 -48.24 -25.40
CA SER A 769 -10.82 -49.41 -25.88
C SER A 769 -11.04 -49.74 -27.36
N GLU A 770 -12.06 -49.15 -28.00
CA GLU A 770 -12.34 -49.30 -29.42
C GLU A 770 -11.68 -48.22 -30.27
N LEU A 771 -11.22 -47.13 -29.65
CA LEU A 771 -10.47 -46.06 -30.29
C LEU A 771 -8.95 -46.26 -30.11
N LEU A 772 -8.52 -46.76 -28.95
CA LEU A 772 -7.11 -46.92 -28.61
C LEU A 772 -6.64 -48.37 -28.73
N GLU A 773 -5.52 -48.57 -29.41
CA GLU A 773 -4.85 -49.87 -29.57
C GLU A 773 -3.51 -49.88 -28.81
N ALA A 774 -3.18 -50.98 -28.13
CA ALA A 774 -1.95 -51.11 -27.36
C ALA A 774 -0.76 -51.58 -28.23
N VAL A 775 0.32 -50.79 -28.26
CA VAL A 775 1.60 -51.12 -28.89
C VAL A 775 2.70 -51.04 -27.82
N HIS A 776 3.34 -52.17 -27.52
CA HIS A 776 4.42 -52.28 -26.52
C HIS A 776 4.11 -51.57 -25.17
N ALA A 777 2.88 -51.74 -24.66
CA ALA A 777 2.35 -51.15 -23.42
C ALA A 777 1.96 -49.66 -23.46
N ARG A 778 1.96 -49.01 -24.63
CA ARG A 778 1.39 -47.67 -24.85
C ARG A 778 0.14 -47.72 -25.73
N LEU A 779 -0.81 -46.84 -25.45
CA LEU A 779 -2.06 -46.75 -26.20
C LEU A 779 -1.93 -45.69 -27.31
N TYR A 780 -2.39 -46.03 -28.51
CA TYR A 780 -2.41 -45.12 -29.65
C TYR A 780 -3.73 -45.19 -30.41
N PHE A 781 -4.19 -44.04 -30.90
CA PHE A 781 -5.27 -43.97 -31.87
C PHE A 781 -4.69 -44.20 -33.28
N LYS A 782 -5.20 -45.24 -33.97
CA LYS A 782 -4.74 -45.66 -35.32
C LYS A 782 -3.20 -45.83 -35.40
N PRO A 783 -2.62 -46.81 -34.68
CA PRO A 783 -1.17 -46.96 -34.50
C PRO A 783 -0.33 -47.12 -35.77
N GLY A 784 -0.94 -47.58 -36.88
CA GLY A 784 -0.25 -47.79 -38.16
C GLY A 784 -0.33 -46.63 -39.15
N THR A 785 -1.13 -45.59 -38.87
CA THR A 785 -1.27 -44.41 -39.74
C THR A 785 -0.95 -43.13 -39.00
N TYR A 786 -1.80 -42.74 -38.03
CA TYR A 786 -1.68 -41.50 -37.28
C TYR A 786 -0.84 -41.68 -36.02
N ARG A 787 -0.96 -42.82 -35.34
CA ARG A 787 -0.27 -43.14 -34.08
C ARG A 787 -0.36 -42.02 -33.04
N LEU A 788 -1.57 -41.47 -32.84
CA LEU A 788 -1.77 -40.36 -31.90
C LEU A 788 -1.87 -40.86 -30.47
N GLU A 789 -1.25 -40.14 -29.55
CA GLU A 789 -1.35 -40.35 -28.12
C GLU A 789 -2.77 -40.05 -27.59
N PRO A 790 -3.17 -40.62 -26.43
CA PRO A 790 -4.49 -40.40 -25.84
C PRO A 790 -4.82 -38.92 -25.59
N GLU A 791 -3.81 -38.11 -25.29
CA GLU A 791 -3.93 -36.66 -25.10
C GLU A 791 -4.42 -35.93 -26.35
N TRP A 792 -3.92 -36.32 -27.52
CA TRP A 792 -4.35 -35.74 -28.80
C TRP A 792 -5.73 -36.23 -29.21
N LEU A 793 -6.02 -37.51 -28.95
CA LEU A 793 -7.37 -38.03 -29.12
C LEU A 793 -8.37 -37.21 -28.27
N LEU A 794 -8.06 -36.96 -27.00
CA LEU A 794 -8.91 -36.14 -26.12
C LEU A 794 -9.14 -34.73 -26.67
N VAL A 795 -8.12 -34.07 -27.23
CA VAL A 795 -8.25 -32.75 -27.86
C VAL A 795 -9.24 -32.79 -29.03
N ILE A 796 -9.14 -33.82 -29.88
CA ILE A 796 -10.07 -34.02 -31.01
C ILE A 796 -11.49 -34.23 -30.49
N LEU A 797 -11.67 -35.09 -29.47
CA LEU A 797 -12.98 -35.37 -28.86
C LEU A 797 -13.58 -34.11 -28.23
N ALA A 798 -12.82 -33.37 -27.45
CA ALA A 798 -13.27 -32.13 -26.81
C ALA A 798 -13.71 -31.07 -27.83
N THR A 799 -12.99 -30.97 -28.96
CA THR A 799 -13.35 -30.04 -30.04
C THR A 799 -14.66 -30.47 -30.73
N LEU A 800 -14.88 -31.78 -30.92
CA LEU A 800 -16.14 -32.33 -31.44
C LEU A 800 -17.31 -32.13 -30.45
N VAL A 801 -17.06 -32.23 -29.14
CA VAL A 801 -18.06 -31.93 -28.09
C VAL A 801 -18.43 -30.45 -28.12
N HIS A 802 -17.44 -29.56 -28.19
CA HIS A 802 -17.68 -28.11 -28.30
C HIS A 802 -18.52 -27.75 -29.55
N ALA A 803 -18.27 -28.42 -30.68
CA ALA A 803 -19.07 -28.26 -31.89
C ALA A 803 -20.46 -28.92 -31.83
N GLY A 804 -20.75 -29.72 -30.80
CA GLY A 804 -22.03 -30.42 -30.65
C GLY A 804 -22.24 -31.57 -31.64
N GLU A 805 -21.12 -32.22 -32.04
CA GLU A 805 -21.10 -33.37 -32.95
C GLU A 805 -21.06 -34.71 -32.20
N ILE A 806 -20.55 -34.72 -30.97
CA ILE A 806 -20.52 -35.88 -30.07
C ILE A 806 -20.82 -35.46 -28.63
N GLU A 807 -21.18 -36.42 -27.79
CA GLU A 807 -21.19 -36.30 -26.33
C GLU A 807 -20.11 -37.21 -25.74
N LEU A 808 -19.35 -36.71 -24.76
CA LEU A 808 -18.25 -37.44 -24.12
C LEU A 808 -18.65 -37.89 -22.71
N SER A 809 -18.68 -39.20 -22.47
CA SER A 809 -19.02 -39.76 -21.17
C SER A 809 -17.77 -40.04 -20.34
N VAL A 810 -17.71 -39.45 -19.13
CA VAL A 810 -16.67 -39.69 -18.13
C VAL A 810 -17.30 -40.17 -16.83
N VAL A 811 -16.48 -40.56 -15.84
CA VAL A 811 -17.00 -41.04 -14.55
C VAL A 811 -17.87 -39.96 -13.88
N GLY A 812 -19.17 -40.25 -13.71
CA GLY A 812 -20.12 -39.38 -13.01
C GLY A 812 -20.72 -38.24 -13.85
N LYS A 813 -20.30 -38.02 -15.11
CA LYS A 813 -20.82 -36.94 -15.94
C LYS A 813 -20.75 -37.26 -17.44
N VAL A 814 -21.76 -36.80 -18.20
CA VAL A 814 -21.71 -36.72 -19.66
C VAL A 814 -21.50 -35.27 -20.04
N ILE A 815 -20.44 -34.99 -20.79
CA ILE A 815 -20.08 -33.65 -21.25
C ILE A 815 -20.70 -33.43 -22.63
N THR A 816 -21.53 -32.40 -22.72
CA THR A 816 -22.20 -31.98 -23.96
C THR A 816 -21.69 -30.59 -24.39
N ALA A 817 -22.12 -30.09 -25.56
CA ALA A 817 -21.83 -28.72 -26.00
C ALA A 817 -22.31 -27.63 -25.03
N SER A 818 -23.23 -27.95 -24.12
CA SER A 818 -23.71 -27.03 -23.07
C SER A 818 -22.86 -27.09 -21.80
N ASP A 819 -21.98 -28.09 -21.66
CA ASP A 819 -21.17 -28.37 -20.47
C ASP A 819 -19.66 -28.21 -20.73
N VAL A 820 -19.26 -27.46 -21.77
CA VAL A 820 -17.84 -27.36 -22.17
C VAL A 820 -16.95 -26.81 -21.05
N ASP A 821 -17.50 -25.99 -20.16
CA ASP A 821 -16.80 -25.53 -18.94
C ASP A 821 -16.31 -26.69 -18.06
N ALA A 822 -16.98 -27.85 -18.11
CA ALA A 822 -16.59 -29.04 -17.39
C ALA A 822 -15.24 -29.62 -17.86
N LEU A 823 -14.80 -29.33 -19.09
CA LEU A 823 -13.49 -29.75 -19.60
C LEU A 823 -12.33 -29.13 -18.81
N LYS A 824 -12.57 -27.98 -18.16
CA LYS A 824 -11.59 -27.33 -17.27
C LYS A 824 -11.69 -27.83 -15.82
N GLY A 825 -12.91 -28.21 -15.40
CA GLY A 825 -13.20 -28.57 -14.01
C GLY A 825 -12.94 -30.03 -13.65
N ILE A 826 -12.94 -30.94 -14.63
CA ILE A 826 -12.69 -32.38 -14.43
C ILE A 826 -11.18 -32.64 -14.52
N ASP A 827 -10.68 -33.52 -13.66
CA ASP A 827 -9.29 -33.92 -13.67
C ASP A 827 -8.87 -34.51 -15.02
N PHE A 828 -7.68 -34.12 -15.50
CA PHE A 828 -7.23 -34.45 -16.85
C PHE A 828 -6.99 -35.95 -17.04
N ALA A 829 -6.56 -36.68 -16.00
CA ALA A 829 -6.42 -38.13 -16.08
C ALA A 829 -7.80 -38.81 -16.23
N THR A 830 -8.83 -38.25 -15.58
CA THR A 830 -10.22 -38.71 -15.73
C THR A 830 -10.79 -38.42 -17.12
N LEU A 831 -10.38 -37.31 -17.75
CA LEU A 831 -10.78 -36.98 -19.12
C LEU A 831 -10.09 -37.89 -20.15
N ILE A 832 -8.82 -38.21 -19.95
CA ILE A 832 -8.10 -39.19 -20.79
C ILE A 832 -8.75 -40.57 -20.64
N ASP A 833 -9.07 -40.97 -19.40
CA ASP A 833 -9.73 -42.24 -19.06
C ASP A 833 -11.27 -42.17 -19.22
N PHE A 834 -11.73 -41.59 -20.34
CA PHE A 834 -13.17 -41.48 -20.62
C PHE A 834 -13.80 -42.86 -20.86
N LYS A 835 -15.10 -42.99 -20.60
CA LYS A 835 -15.83 -44.26 -20.76
C LYS A 835 -16.15 -44.55 -22.22
N HIS A 836 -16.87 -43.63 -22.86
CA HIS A 836 -17.31 -43.76 -24.24
C HIS A 836 -17.70 -42.41 -24.83
N ILE A 837 -17.83 -42.37 -26.16
CA ILE A 837 -18.45 -41.28 -26.91
C ILE A 837 -19.77 -41.75 -27.54
N GLN A 838 -20.70 -40.82 -27.76
CA GLN A 838 -21.99 -41.11 -28.39
C GLN A 838 -22.47 -39.95 -29.27
N ALA A 839 -23.42 -40.23 -30.16
CA ALA A 839 -24.05 -39.19 -30.98
C ALA A 839 -24.95 -38.28 -30.11
N PRO A 840 -24.98 -36.96 -30.38
CA PRO A 840 -25.82 -36.00 -29.66
C PRO A 840 -27.30 -36.18 -29.99
N LYS A 841 -28.18 -35.70 -29.10
CA LYS A 841 -29.64 -35.75 -29.30
C LYS A 841 -30.14 -34.82 -30.40
N ASP A 842 -31.29 -35.13 -31.00
CA ASP A 842 -31.93 -34.32 -32.04
C ASP A 842 -32.57 -33.03 -31.49
N PHE A 843 -32.75 -32.03 -32.35
CA PHE A 843 -33.38 -30.76 -32.01
C PHE A 843 -34.86 -30.90 -31.63
N ASN A 844 -35.28 -30.25 -30.54
CA ASN A 844 -36.69 -30.04 -30.22
C ASN A 844 -37.27 -28.88 -31.05
N VAL A 845 -37.62 -29.17 -32.30
CA VAL A 845 -38.06 -28.17 -33.29
C VAL A 845 -39.31 -27.41 -32.83
N SER A 846 -40.25 -28.11 -32.21
CA SER A 846 -41.50 -27.52 -31.69
C SER A 846 -41.24 -26.44 -30.66
N ALA A 847 -40.32 -26.66 -29.72
CA ALA A 847 -40.00 -25.69 -28.68
C ALA A 847 -39.21 -24.50 -29.23
N ILE A 848 -38.30 -24.73 -30.19
CA ILE A 848 -37.54 -23.65 -30.86
C ILE A 848 -38.48 -22.71 -31.63
N LYS A 849 -39.48 -23.26 -32.35
CA LYS A 849 -40.50 -22.44 -33.03
C LYS A 849 -41.28 -21.57 -32.04
N ALA A 850 -41.72 -22.13 -30.92
CA ALA A 850 -42.45 -21.38 -29.90
C ALA A 850 -41.61 -20.24 -29.28
N VAL A 851 -40.30 -20.44 -29.07
CA VAL A 851 -39.40 -19.36 -28.61
C VAL A 851 -39.24 -18.27 -29.68
N LEU A 852 -39.08 -18.64 -30.95
CA LEU A 852 -38.97 -17.67 -32.05
C LEU A 852 -40.25 -16.83 -32.15
N GLU A 853 -41.43 -17.46 -32.06
CA GLU A 853 -42.72 -16.77 -32.05
C GLU A 853 -42.85 -15.82 -30.85
N LEU A 854 -42.46 -16.26 -29.64
CA LEU A 854 -42.47 -15.44 -28.43
C LEU A 854 -41.61 -14.17 -28.57
N LEU A 855 -40.49 -14.26 -29.30
CA LEU A 855 -39.58 -13.16 -29.59
C LEU A 855 -40.02 -12.32 -30.81
N GLY A 856 -41.11 -12.67 -31.47
CA GLY A 856 -41.58 -11.99 -32.68
C GLY A 856 -40.74 -12.27 -33.94
N MET A 857 -40.00 -13.38 -33.95
CA MET A 857 -39.18 -13.85 -35.07
C MET A 857 -39.95 -14.87 -35.93
N ASN A 858 -39.52 -15.07 -37.19
CA ASN A 858 -40.14 -16.04 -38.09
C ASN A 858 -39.81 -17.49 -37.68
N GLU A 859 -40.84 -18.31 -37.42
CA GLU A 859 -40.70 -19.73 -37.06
C GLU A 859 -39.94 -20.57 -38.10
N GLY A 860 -39.96 -20.17 -39.38
CA GLY A 860 -39.23 -20.83 -40.46
C GLY A 860 -37.70 -20.83 -40.26
N LEU A 861 -37.19 -19.93 -39.40
CA LEU A 861 -35.77 -19.87 -39.03
C LEU A 861 -35.32 -21.07 -38.18
N ALA A 862 -36.26 -21.84 -37.60
CA ALA A 862 -35.93 -23.09 -36.90
C ALA A 862 -35.23 -24.10 -37.84
N THR A 863 -35.61 -24.14 -39.12
CA THR A 863 -34.97 -24.99 -40.13
C THR A 863 -33.53 -24.54 -40.41
N SER A 864 -33.28 -23.23 -40.45
CA SER A 864 -31.92 -22.68 -40.61
C SER A 864 -31.03 -23.01 -39.40
N ILE A 865 -31.58 -22.97 -38.19
CA ILE A 865 -30.87 -23.40 -36.96
C ILE A 865 -30.50 -24.88 -37.06
N GLN A 866 -31.41 -25.75 -37.53
CA GLN A 866 -31.10 -27.17 -37.74
C GLN A 866 -30.00 -27.41 -38.78
N GLN A 867 -29.88 -26.51 -39.77
CA GLN A 867 -28.83 -26.51 -40.78
C GLN A 867 -27.51 -25.86 -40.29
N GLY A 868 -27.46 -25.39 -39.04
CA GLY A 868 -26.24 -24.86 -38.42
C GLY A 868 -26.04 -23.35 -38.54
N ASP A 869 -27.07 -22.57 -38.86
CA ASP A 869 -26.96 -21.12 -38.98
C ASP A 869 -26.82 -20.42 -37.61
N GLU A 870 -25.58 -20.05 -37.26
CA GLU A 870 -25.27 -19.32 -36.02
C GLU A 870 -25.85 -17.90 -35.97
N SER A 871 -26.09 -17.27 -37.13
CA SER A 871 -26.54 -15.88 -37.19
C SER A 871 -27.96 -15.69 -36.61
N VAL A 872 -28.81 -16.70 -36.79
CA VAL A 872 -30.17 -16.73 -36.25
C VAL A 872 -30.14 -16.84 -34.72
N VAL A 873 -29.30 -17.71 -34.17
CA VAL A 873 -29.17 -17.91 -32.71
C VAL A 873 -28.62 -16.66 -32.03
N ARG A 874 -27.69 -15.94 -32.69
CA ARG A 874 -27.20 -14.64 -32.19
C ARG A 874 -28.31 -13.58 -32.17
N THR A 875 -29.10 -13.49 -33.24
CA THR A 875 -30.24 -12.56 -33.31
C THR A 875 -31.27 -12.86 -32.23
N MET A 876 -31.57 -14.14 -32.01
CA MET A 876 -32.45 -14.61 -30.92
C MET A 876 -31.93 -14.14 -29.54
N GLY A 877 -30.62 -14.26 -29.28
CA GLY A 877 -30.01 -13.77 -28.04
C GLY A 877 -30.14 -12.25 -27.84
N GLN A 878 -30.01 -11.47 -28.92
CA GLN A 878 -30.16 -10.01 -28.85
C GLN A 878 -31.60 -9.59 -28.53
N GLU A 879 -32.60 -10.24 -29.13
CA GLU A 879 -34.01 -9.94 -28.84
C GLU A 879 -34.40 -10.34 -27.42
N ILE A 880 -33.87 -11.46 -26.90
CA ILE A 880 -34.01 -11.86 -25.50
C ILE A 880 -33.48 -10.77 -24.57
N GLU A 881 -32.27 -10.24 -24.83
CA GLU A 881 -31.66 -9.23 -23.98
C GLU A 881 -32.46 -7.91 -23.95
N LYS A 882 -32.95 -7.45 -25.12
CA LYS A 882 -33.81 -6.27 -25.23
C LYS A 882 -35.12 -6.43 -24.43
N LEU A 883 -35.73 -7.61 -24.55
CA LEU A 883 -36.99 -7.91 -23.86
C LEU A 883 -36.80 -7.99 -22.34
N VAL A 884 -35.75 -8.66 -21.86
CA VAL A 884 -35.41 -8.72 -20.42
C VAL A 884 -35.19 -7.33 -19.84
N LYS A 885 -34.43 -6.46 -20.52
CA LYS A 885 -34.20 -5.08 -20.08
C LYS A 885 -35.51 -4.28 -19.93
N SER A 886 -36.41 -4.42 -20.90
CA SER A 886 -37.70 -3.75 -20.89
C SER A 886 -38.59 -4.25 -19.74
N LEU A 887 -38.68 -5.58 -19.57
CA LEU A 887 -39.47 -6.20 -18.50
C LEU A 887 -39.01 -5.79 -17.10
N VAL A 888 -37.69 -5.69 -16.86
CA VAL A 888 -37.16 -5.26 -15.56
C VAL A 888 -37.60 -3.84 -15.21
N HIS A 889 -37.47 -2.91 -16.16
CA HIS A 889 -37.88 -1.52 -15.96
C HIS A 889 -39.39 -1.41 -15.69
N ASP A 890 -40.20 -2.03 -16.55
CA ASP A 890 -41.65 -1.91 -16.46
C ASP A 890 -42.23 -2.67 -15.25
N GLN A 891 -41.60 -3.76 -14.81
CA GLN A 891 -41.99 -4.47 -13.58
C GLN A 891 -41.88 -3.55 -12.35
N GLN A 892 -40.91 -2.63 -12.32
CA GLN A 892 -40.82 -1.64 -11.24
C GLN A 892 -41.94 -0.61 -11.32
N LEU A 893 -42.29 -0.14 -12.52
CA LEU A 893 -43.41 0.79 -12.73
C LEU A 893 -44.75 0.17 -12.34
N VAL A 894 -44.98 -1.12 -12.66
CA VAL A 894 -46.16 -1.87 -12.21
C VAL A 894 -46.24 -1.89 -10.68
N LYS A 895 -45.13 -2.16 -9.99
CA LYS A 895 -45.07 -2.17 -8.51
C LYS A 895 -45.34 -0.80 -7.88
N GLN A 896 -45.01 0.29 -8.56
CA GLN A 896 -45.34 1.66 -8.13
C GLN A 896 -46.81 2.02 -8.35
N ARG A 897 -47.58 1.14 -9.01
CA ARG A 897 -49.03 1.21 -9.22
C ARG A 897 -49.55 2.42 -10.01
N LEU A 898 -48.64 3.22 -10.58
CA LEU A 898 -48.89 4.47 -11.32
C LEU A 898 -49.70 5.51 -10.51
N MET A 899 -49.18 6.72 -10.36
CA MET A 899 -49.86 7.78 -9.60
C MET A 899 -50.55 8.76 -10.54
N LEU A 900 -51.83 9.03 -10.30
CA LEU A 900 -52.56 10.12 -10.95
C LEU A 900 -53.43 10.83 -9.92
N TRP A 901 -53.31 12.16 -9.85
CA TRP A 901 -54.07 12.99 -8.91
C TRP A 901 -53.97 12.54 -7.44
N GLY A 902 -52.81 11.97 -7.04
CA GLY A 902 -52.57 11.49 -5.67
C GLY A 902 -53.17 10.11 -5.34
N ASN A 903 -53.72 9.38 -6.31
CA ASN A 903 -54.25 8.04 -6.15
C ASN A 903 -53.51 7.03 -7.04
N HIS A 904 -53.47 5.77 -6.60
CA HIS A 904 -52.93 4.66 -7.39
C HIS A 904 -53.92 4.24 -8.47
N VAL A 905 -53.45 4.16 -9.71
CA VAL A 905 -54.25 3.74 -10.88
C VAL A 905 -54.47 2.22 -10.88
N LEU A 906 -53.45 1.44 -10.48
CA LEU A 906 -53.58 0.00 -10.35
C LEU A 906 -54.01 -0.41 -8.94
N ALA A 907 -54.96 -1.35 -8.87
CA ALA A 907 -55.26 -2.06 -7.63
C ALA A 907 -54.06 -2.90 -7.17
N GLU A 908 -53.90 -3.06 -5.86
CA GLU A 908 -52.72 -3.72 -5.27
C GLU A 908 -52.58 -5.19 -5.71
N ASN A 909 -53.71 -5.91 -5.80
CA ASN A 909 -53.77 -7.28 -6.29
C ASN A 909 -53.45 -7.40 -7.79
N GLU A 910 -53.88 -6.45 -8.61
CA GLU A 910 -53.59 -6.41 -10.06
C GLU A 910 -52.09 -6.17 -10.29
N ALA A 911 -51.49 -5.22 -9.57
CA ALA A 911 -50.06 -4.91 -9.70
C ALA A 911 -49.16 -6.05 -9.21
N THR A 912 -49.48 -6.68 -8.09
CA THR A 912 -48.70 -7.81 -7.54
C THR A 912 -48.73 -9.02 -8.46
N LEU A 913 -49.91 -9.44 -8.92
CA LEU A 913 -50.06 -10.59 -9.82
C LEU A 913 -49.30 -10.37 -11.15
N LEU A 914 -49.43 -9.18 -11.74
CA LEU A 914 -48.73 -8.85 -12.98
C LEU A 914 -47.22 -8.81 -12.76
N ALA A 915 -46.74 -8.18 -11.69
CA ALA A 915 -45.31 -8.10 -11.39
C ALA A 915 -44.68 -9.49 -11.17
N ASP A 916 -45.37 -10.42 -10.50
CA ASP A 916 -44.90 -11.78 -10.28
C ASP A 916 -44.82 -12.57 -11.59
N ARG A 917 -45.83 -12.46 -12.46
CA ARG A 917 -45.82 -13.09 -13.79
C ARG A 917 -44.71 -12.53 -14.67
N LEU A 918 -44.48 -11.22 -14.67
CA LEU A 918 -43.36 -10.60 -15.39
C LEU A 918 -42.00 -11.10 -14.86
N GLY A 919 -41.88 -11.30 -13.54
CA GLY A 919 -40.70 -11.89 -12.93
C GLY A 919 -40.42 -13.32 -13.42
N LYS A 920 -41.44 -14.17 -13.48
CA LYS A 920 -41.32 -15.54 -14.01
C LYS A 920 -40.89 -15.56 -15.48
N THR A 921 -41.52 -14.72 -16.32
CA THR A 921 -41.17 -14.60 -17.73
C THR A 921 -39.74 -14.08 -17.94
N LYS A 922 -39.30 -13.14 -17.11
CA LYS A 922 -37.91 -12.65 -17.11
C LYS A 922 -36.92 -13.79 -16.84
N THR A 923 -37.12 -14.57 -15.77
CA THR A 923 -36.23 -15.69 -15.42
C THR A 923 -36.17 -16.76 -16.51
N PHE A 924 -37.32 -17.06 -17.14
CA PHE A 924 -37.36 -17.95 -18.30
C PHE A 924 -36.49 -17.43 -19.45
N LEU A 925 -36.65 -16.17 -19.85
CA LEU A 925 -35.86 -15.55 -20.92
C LEU A 925 -34.35 -15.51 -20.61
N GLU A 926 -33.97 -15.23 -19.36
CA GLU A 926 -32.57 -15.29 -18.92
C GLU A 926 -31.98 -16.71 -19.05
N SER A 927 -32.77 -17.74 -18.74
CA SER A 927 -32.33 -19.13 -18.87
C SER A 927 -32.05 -19.56 -20.32
N LEU A 928 -32.63 -18.87 -21.31
CA LEU A 928 -32.41 -19.14 -22.72
C LEU A 928 -31.07 -18.61 -23.25
N GLN A 929 -30.43 -17.66 -22.55
CA GLN A 929 -29.18 -17.04 -22.99
C GLN A 929 -28.01 -18.03 -23.06
N ARG A 930 -28.07 -19.15 -22.34
CA ARG A 930 -27.06 -20.23 -22.39
C ARG A 930 -27.02 -20.96 -23.73
N PHE A 931 -28.10 -20.92 -24.51
CA PHE A 931 -28.22 -21.61 -25.80
C PHE A 931 -27.81 -20.71 -26.96
N ASN A 932 -26.53 -20.32 -26.99
CA ASN A 932 -26.00 -19.31 -27.90
C ASN A 932 -25.39 -19.85 -29.21
N THR A 933 -25.43 -21.17 -29.44
CA THR A 933 -25.05 -21.80 -30.71
C THR A 933 -26.08 -22.86 -31.13
N PRO A 934 -26.19 -23.20 -32.42
CA PRO A 934 -27.06 -24.27 -32.89
C PRO A 934 -26.80 -25.60 -32.17
N GLY A 935 -25.54 -25.96 -31.92
CA GLY A 935 -25.19 -27.18 -31.20
C GLY A 935 -25.74 -27.23 -29.77
N LYS A 936 -25.72 -26.10 -29.05
CA LYS A 936 -26.27 -26.00 -27.69
C LYS A 936 -27.80 -26.13 -27.67
N LEU A 937 -28.50 -25.65 -28.70
CA LEU A 937 -29.96 -25.72 -28.79
C LEU A 937 -30.50 -27.15 -28.89
N LYS A 938 -29.68 -28.14 -29.27
CA LYS A 938 -30.05 -29.57 -29.20
C LYS A 938 -30.38 -30.03 -27.77
N ASN A 939 -29.87 -29.33 -26.76
CA ASN A 939 -30.12 -29.61 -25.35
C ASN A 939 -31.32 -28.82 -24.76
N PHE A 940 -32.08 -28.09 -25.58
CA PHE A 940 -33.26 -27.37 -25.14
C PHE A 940 -34.46 -28.32 -24.95
N LYS A 941 -34.94 -28.46 -23.71
CA LYS A 941 -35.90 -29.50 -23.30
C LYS A 941 -37.29 -28.98 -22.92
N GLU A 942 -37.52 -27.68 -23.00
CA GLU A 942 -38.83 -27.09 -22.65
C GLU A 942 -39.92 -27.56 -23.62
N SER A 943 -41.16 -27.64 -23.14
CA SER A 943 -42.31 -27.91 -23.99
C SER A 943 -42.83 -26.63 -24.65
N ALA A 944 -43.41 -26.74 -25.84
CA ALA A 944 -44.07 -25.62 -26.49
C ALA A 944 -45.21 -25.04 -25.62
N GLU A 945 -45.93 -25.88 -24.89
CA GLU A 945 -47.04 -25.48 -23.99
C GLU A 945 -46.58 -24.55 -22.87
N SER A 946 -45.44 -24.83 -22.23
CA SER A 946 -44.89 -23.97 -21.18
C SER A 946 -44.47 -22.59 -21.69
N ILE A 947 -44.12 -22.49 -22.98
CA ILE A 947 -43.67 -21.23 -23.61
C ILE A 947 -44.87 -20.31 -23.91
N VAL A 948 -46.04 -20.89 -24.22
CA VAL A 948 -47.27 -20.13 -24.51
C VAL A 948 -47.77 -19.32 -23.30
N GLU A 949 -47.60 -19.81 -22.08
CA GLU A 949 -47.98 -19.07 -20.86
C GLU A 949 -47.21 -17.73 -20.71
N HIS A 950 -45.97 -17.69 -21.19
CA HIS A 950 -45.18 -16.47 -21.23
C HIS A 950 -45.69 -15.48 -22.28
N ALA A 951 -46.22 -15.96 -23.41
CA ALA A 951 -46.80 -15.11 -24.45
C ALA A 951 -48.03 -14.34 -23.96
N GLU A 952 -48.91 -14.99 -23.19
CA GLU A 952 -50.07 -14.33 -22.56
C GLU A 952 -49.62 -13.24 -21.56
N THR A 953 -48.56 -13.52 -20.79
CA THR A 953 -47.99 -12.53 -19.86
C THR A 953 -47.42 -11.31 -20.60
N LEU A 954 -46.79 -11.49 -21.76
CA LEU A 954 -46.31 -10.37 -22.58
C LEU A 954 -47.44 -9.56 -23.22
N LYS A 955 -48.62 -10.14 -23.47
CA LYS A 955 -49.81 -9.39 -23.92
C LYS A 955 -50.31 -8.45 -22.82
N GLU A 956 -50.42 -8.94 -21.58
CA GLU A 956 -50.81 -8.11 -20.42
C GLU A 956 -49.82 -6.97 -20.17
N TRP A 957 -48.52 -7.24 -20.31
CA TRP A 957 -47.48 -6.21 -20.25
C TRP A 957 -47.64 -5.11 -21.31
N LYS A 958 -47.99 -5.48 -22.55
CA LYS A 958 -48.28 -4.49 -23.62
C LYS A 958 -49.51 -3.65 -23.27
N SER A 959 -50.56 -4.24 -22.68
CA SER A 959 -51.73 -3.48 -22.19
C SER A 959 -51.37 -2.53 -21.04
N PHE A 960 -50.46 -2.92 -20.14
CA PHE A 960 -49.94 -2.02 -19.11
C PHE A 960 -49.17 -0.84 -19.71
N LYS A 961 -48.35 -1.05 -20.75
CA LYS A 961 -47.67 0.05 -21.46
C LYS A 961 -48.63 1.04 -22.08
N GLN A 962 -49.71 0.55 -22.71
CA GLN A 962 -50.75 1.42 -23.24
C GLN A 962 -51.44 2.22 -22.12
N LEU A 963 -51.66 1.62 -20.95
CA LEU A 963 -52.23 2.32 -19.80
C LEU A 963 -51.29 3.41 -19.29
N LEU A 964 -49.98 3.14 -19.22
CA LEU A 964 -48.96 4.13 -18.86
C LEU A 964 -49.03 5.36 -19.78
N GLU A 965 -49.06 5.16 -21.10
CA GLU A 965 -49.19 6.25 -22.08
C GLU A 965 -50.50 7.05 -21.94
N VAL A 966 -51.58 6.41 -21.50
CA VAL A 966 -52.85 7.09 -21.20
C VAL A 966 -52.72 7.94 -19.94
N VAL A 967 -52.16 7.39 -18.85
CA VAL A 967 -51.96 8.10 -17.58
C VAL A 967 -51.02 9.29 -17.73
N ASP A 968 -49.89 9.11 -18.42
CA ASP A 968 -48.90 10.17 -18.65
C ASP A 968 -49.51 11.37 -19.40
N SER A 969 -50.43 11.11 -20.34
CA SER A 969 -51.09 12.18 -21.08
C SER A 969 -51.97 13.09 -20.21
N PHE A 970 -52.45 12.59 -19.07
CA PHE A 970 -53.27 13.36 -18.12
C PHE A 970 -52.44 14.02 -17.01
N ALA A 971 -51.22 13.52 -16.75
CA ALA A 971 -50.43 13.87 -15.58
C ALA A 971 -50.14 15.38 -15.47
N GLU A 972 -49.76 16.02 -16.59
CA GLU A 972 -49.45 17.45 -16.62
C GLU A 972 -50.67 18.31 -16.24
N TYR A 973 -51.85 18.00 -16.81
CA TYR A 973 -53.07 18.72 -16.52
C TYR A 973 -53.56 18.48 -15.10
N ALA A 974 -53.51 17.23 -14.63
CA ALA A 974 -53.90 16.88 -13.27
C ALA A 974 -53.03 17.61 -12.23
N GLN A 975 -51.72 17.70 -12.46
CA GLN A 975 -50.80 18.41 -11.58
C GLN A 975 -51.09 19.92 -11.58
N TYR A 976 -51.22 20.54 -12.76
CA TYR A 976 -51.54 21.96 -12.88
C TYR A 976 -52.85 22.32 -12.17
N LEU A 977 -53.90 21.53 -12.39
CA LEU A 977 -55.22 21.76 -11.78
C LEU A 977 -55.17 21.57 -10.26
N LYS A 978 -54.46 20.55 -9.77
CA LYS A 978 -54.28 20.33 -8.33
C LYS A 978 -53.56 21.51 -7.64
N GLU A 979 -52.53 22.06 -8.27
CA GLU A 979 -51.84 23.25 -7.78
C GLU A 979 -52.75 24.49 -7.81
N ALA A 980 -53.50 24.67 -8.90
CA ALA A 980 -54.51 25.72 -9.05
C ALA A 980 -55.61 25.67 -7.96
N GLN A 981 -56.04 24.47 -7.54
CA GLN A 981 -57.00 24.29 -6.44
C GLN A 981 -56.51 24.86 -5.09
N LEU A 982 -55.19 24.96 -4.88
CA LEU A 982 -54.64 25.50 -3.64
C LEU A 982 -54.64 27.04 -3.60
N ILE A 983 -54.79 27.69 -4.75
CA ILE A 983 -54.62 29.14 -4.93
C ILE A 983 -55.95 29.90 -4.82
N LEU A 984 -57.03 29.37 -5.42
CA LEU A 984 -58.37 29.96 -5.32
C LEU A 984 -59.03 29.65 -3.98
N ASP A 985 -60.04 30.45 -3.62
CA ASP A 985 -60.89 30.19 -2.45
C ASP A 985 -61.62 28.85 -2.58
N GLU A 986 -61.90 28.19 -1.47
CA GLU A 986 -62.61 26.90 -1.44
C GLU A 986 -64.05 26.97 -1.93
N ASN A 987 -64.66 28.17 -1.86
CA ASN A 987 -66.04 28.43 -2.28
C ASN A 987 -66.17 28.93 -3.72
N ASP A 988 -65.06 29.07 -4.48
CA ASP A 988 -65.15 29.45 -5.90
C ASP A 988 -65.80 28.33 -6.73
N GLU A 989 -66.71 28.70 -7.64
CA GLU A 989 -67.47 27.74 -8.47
C GLU A 989 -66.56 26.78 -9.24
N TRP A 990 -65.40 27.24 -9.71
CA TRP A 990 -64.43 26.44 -10.46
C TRP A 990 -63.89 25.25 -9.64
N GLN A 991 -63.83 25.35 -8.31
CA GLN A 991 -63.39 24.26 -7.45
C GLN A 991 -64.29 23.03 -7.55
N SER A 992 -65.60 23.23 -7.78
CA SER A 992 -66.56 22.13 -7.92
C SER A 992 -66.34 21.36 -9.23
N ASP A 993 -66.18 22.08 -10.34
CA ASP A 993 -65.96 21.48 -11.66
C ASP A 993 -64.69 20.62 -11.71
N VAL A 994 -63.62 21.05 -11.02
CA VAL A 994 -62.37 20.28 -10.96
C VAL A 994 -62.51 19.01 -10.11
N ARG A 995 -63.29 19.05 -9.02
CA ARG A 995 -63.57 17.84 -8.21
C ARG A 995 -64.35 16.81 -9.03
N ASP A 996 -65.35 17.25 -9.79
CA ASP A 996 -66.15 16.38 -10.65
C ASP A 996 -65.31 15.77 -11.78
N ALA A 997 -64.44 16.55 -12.39
CA ALA A 997 -63.50 16.05 -13.41
C ALA A 997 -62.50 15.03 -12.83
N ALA A 998 -61.97 15.25 -11.63
CA ALA A 998 -61.07 14.30 -10.96
C ALA A 998 -61.78 12.97 -10.64
N LEU A 999 -63.05 13.03 -10.22
CA LEU A 999 -63.88 11.85 -9.96
C LEU A 999 -64.20 11.06 -11.24
N ALA A 1000 -64.57 11.75 -12.31
CA ALA A 1000 -64.86 11.14 -13.61
C ALA A 1000 -63.62 10.45 -14.20
N LEU A 1001 -62.46 11.10 -14.11
CA LEU A 1001 -61.19 10.55 -14.56
C LEU A 1001 -60.79 9.29 -13.78
N ARG A 1002 -60.96 9.33 -12.44
CA ARG A 1002 -60.70 8.16 -11.57
C ARG A 1002 -61.56 6.96 -11.95
N ASN A 1003 -62.88 7.16 -12.03
CA ASN A 1003 -63.81 6.06 -12.31
C ASN A 1003 -63.56 5.43 -13.68
N GLY A 1004 -63.23 6.24 -14.70
CA GLY A 1004 -62.94 5.72 -16.03
C GLY A 1004 -61.59 5.02 -16.19
N ILE A 1005 -60.61 5.32 -15.33
CA ILE A 1005 -59.31 4.63 -15.29
C ILE A 1005 -59.38 3.31 -14.49
N GLU A 1006 -60.24 3.24 -13.48
CA GLU A 1006 -60.46 2.04 -12.67
C GLU A 1006 -61.17 0.93 -13.48
N ASP A 1007 -62.05 1.29 -14.42
CA ASP A 1007 -62.71 0.35 -15.32
C ASP A 1007 -61.78 -0.11 -16.46
N LYS A 1008 -61.45 -1.42 -16.46
CA LYS A 1008 -60.55 -2.06 -17.42
C LYS A 1008 -61.02 -1.98 -18.87
N THR A 1009 -62.32 -1.81 -19.09
CA THR A 1009 -62.92 -1.74 -20.44
C THR A 1009 -62.83 -0.33 -21.02
N THR A 1010 -62.85 0.70 -20.18
CA THR A 1010 -62.82 2.11 -20.59
C THR A 1010 -61.42 2.72 -20.55
N ARG A 1011 -60.54 2.27 -19.64
CA ARG A 1011 -59.23 2.90 -19.38
C ARG A 1011 -58.27 2.94 -20.57
N LEU A 1012 -58.47 2.09 -21.58
CA LEU A 1012 -57.68 2.06 -22.82
C LEU A 1012 -58.43 2.61 -24.04
N ALA A 1013 -59.69 3.02 -23.88
CA ALA A 1013 -60.50 3.53 -24.99
C ALA A 1013 -60.02 4.91 -25.44
N SER A 1014 -59.79 5.09 -26.75
CA SER A 1014 -59.37 6.35 -27.34
C SER A 1014 -60.40 7.48 -27.13
N SER A 1015 -61.70 7.13 -27.18
CA SER A 1015 -62.81 8.05 -26.89
C SER A 1015 -62.76 8.59 -25.47
N PHE A 1016 -62.47 7.74 -24.48
CA PHE A 1016 -62.30 8.14 -23.08
C PHE A 1016 -61.11 9.10 -22.94
N LYS A 1017 -59.95 8.75 -23.52
CA LYS A 1017 -58.75 9.59 -23.51
C LYS A 1017 -59.02 11.01 -24.04
N GLN A 1018 -59.63 11.11 -25.22
CA GLN A 1018 -59.91 12.39 -25.87
C GLN A 1018 -60.91 13.25 -25.09
N ALA A 1019 -61.99 12.64 -24.58
CA ALA A 1019 -63.01 13.35 -23.82
C ALA A 1019 -62.46 13.97 -22.53
N GLN A 1020 -61.67 13.20 -21.76
CA GLN A 1020 -61.08 13.69 -20.52
C GLN A 1020 -60.00 14.76 -20.74
N LEU A 1021 -59.14 14.60 -21.77
CA LEU A 1021 -58.15 15.63 -22.11
C LEU A 1021 -58.80 16.97 -22.45
N ALA A 1022 -59.87 16.96 -23.26
CA ALA A 1022 -60.61 18.16 -23.61
C ALA A 1022 -61.20 18.86 -22.38
N ASN A 1023 -61.78 18.08 -21.46
CA ASN A 1023 -62.33 18.61 -20.20
C ASN A 1023 -61.25 19.27 -19.33
N LEU A 1024 -60.11 18.59 -19.11
CA LEU A 1024 -59.01 19.12 -18.29
C LEU A 1024 -58.39 20.39 -18.91
N GLN A 1025 -58.27 20.46 -20.23
CA GLN A 1025 -57.82 21.66 -20.95
C GLN A 1025 -58.77 22.84 -20.76
N GLN A 1026 -60.08 22.59 -20.82
CA GLN A 1026 -61.10 23.62 -20.61
C GLN A 1026 -61.05 24.17 -19.18
N LEU A 1027 -60.89 23.30 -18.18
CA LEU A 1027 -60.75 23.71 -16.77
C LEU A 1027 -59.50 24.54 -16.54
N LYS A 1028 -58.38 24.18 -17.14
CA LYS A 1028 -57.12 24.95 -17.07
C LYS A 1028 -57.30 26.36 -17.65
N LYS A 1029 -57.97 26.46 -18.80
CA LYS A 1029 -58.26 27.77 -19.42
C LYS A 1029 -59.19 28.62 -18.57
N ALA A 1030 -60.22 28.02 -17.97
CA ALA A 1030 -61.16 28.70 -17.07
C ALA A 1030 -60.43 29.26 -15.83
N TYR A 1031 -59.52 28.48 -15.24
CA TYR A 1031 -58.66 28.93 -14.14
C TYR A 1031 -57.84 30.16 -14.50
N ILE A 1032 -57.11 30.12 -15.62
CA ILE A 1032 -56.23 31.22 -16.04
C ILE A 1032 -57.01 32.52 -16.17
N GLN A 1033 -58.19 32.47 -16.79
CA GLN A 1033 -59.07 33.64 -16.93
C GLN A 1033 -59.53 34.17 -15.57
N ARG A 1034 -59.92 33.27 -14.66
CA ARG A 1034 -60.38 33.61 -13.31
C ARG A 1034 -59.27 34.25 -12.47
N TYR A 1035 -58.08 33.68 -12.49
CA TYR A 1035 -56.91 34.15 -11.74
C TYR A 1035 -56.47 35.56 -12.20
N VAL A 1036 -56.38 35.80 -13.52
CA VAL A 1036 -55.99 37.12 -14.07
C VAL A 1036 -57.00 38.21 -13.67
N ALA A 1037 -58.30 37.90 -13.70
CA ALA A 1037 -59.33 38.86 -13.29
C ALA A 1037 -59.20 39.26 -11.81
N LEU A 1038 -58.96 38.29 -10.92
CA LEU A 1038 -58.75 38.55 -9.49
C LEU A 1038 -57.48 39.37 -9.26
N TYR A 1039 -56.38 39.04 -9.95
CA TYR A 1039 -55.11 39.76 -9.84
C TYR A 1039 -55.24 41.23 -10.26
N GLN A 1040 -55.89 41.49 -11.40
CA GLN A 1040 -56.12 42.86 -11.88
C GLN A 1040 -56.97 43.69 -10.94
N SER A 1041 -57.93 43.07 -10.24
CA SER A 1041 -58.78 43.78 -9.25
C SER A 1041 -58.04 44.15 -7.95
N ALA A 1042 -57.06 43.33 -7.55
CA ALA A 1042 -56.33 43.46 -6.28
C ALA A 1042 -55.07 44.34 -6.35
N ARG A 1043 -54.69 44.79 -7.55
CA ARG A 1043 -53.45 45.54 -7.80
C ARG A 1043 -53.74 46.88 -8.49
N LEU A 1044 -52.87 47.86 -8.26
CA LEU A 1044 -52.97 49.18 -8.89
C LEU A 1044 -52.43 49.15 -10.32
N THR A 1045 -53.10 49.88 -11.22
CA THR A 1045 -52.56 50.18 -12.55
C THR A 1045 -51.46 51.24 -12.47
N MET A 1046 -50.65 51.38 -13.52
CA MET A 1046 -49.62 52.43 -13.58
C MET A 1046 -50.18 53.85 -13.40
N GLU A 1047 -51.41 54.12 -13.85
CA GLU A 1047 -52.05 55.43 -13.61
C GLU A 1047 -52.46 55.63 -12.16
N GLN A 1048 -52.95 54.57 -11.50
CA GLN A 1048 -53.32 54.61 -10.10
C GLN A 1048 -52.08 54.68 -9.19
N ASP A 1049 -50.98 54.05 -9.56
CA ASP A 1049 -49.72 54.17 -8.84
C ASP A 1049 -49.17 55.60 -8.86
N LYS A 1050 -49.28 56.31 -9.99
CA LYS A 1050 -48.99 57.74 -10.06
C LYS A 1050 -49.88 58.56 -9.11
N LYS A 1051 -51.16 58.22 -9.00
CA LYS A 1051 -52.08 58.86 -8.03
C LYS A 1051 -51.67 58.55 -6.59
N LYS A 1052 -51.26 57.31 -6.28
CA LYS A 1052 -50.70 56.94 -4.98
C LYS A 1052 -49.45 57.75 -4.64
N ALA A 1053 -48.50 57.86 -5.58
CA ALA A 1053 -47.30 58.67 -5.40
C ALA A 1053 -47.64 60.15 -5.15
N ALA A 1054 -48.64 60.69 -5.85
CA ALA A 1054 -49.14 62.04 -5.61
C ALA A 1054 -49.73 62.21 -4.20
N LEU A 1055 -50.51 61.23 -3.70
CA LEU A 1055 -51.05 61.26 -2.34
C LEU A 1055 -49.97 61.18 -1.25
N ILE A 1056 -48.86 60.46 -1.49
CA ILE A 1056 -47.72 60.41 -0.56
C ILE A 1056 -46.97 61.74 -0.51
N ALA A 1057 -46.92 62.48 -1.63
CA ALA A 1057 -46.30 63.80 -1.70
C ALA A 1057 -47.26 64.95 -1.38
N ASP A 1058 -48.54 64.65 -1.08
CA ASP A 1058 -49.61 65.63 -0.92
C ASP A 1058 -49.37 66.57 0.26
N GLU A 1059 -49.63 67.86 0.06
CA GLU A 1059 -49.46 68.89 1.09
C GLU A 1059 -50.34 68.64 2.33
N ARG A 1060 -51.52 68.01 2.17
CA ARG A 1060 -52.40 67.63 3.29
C ARG A 1060 -51.73 66.62 4.21
N LEU A 1061 -51.05 65.62 3.64
CA LEU A 1061 -50.33 64.61 4.42
C LEU A 1061 -49.12 65.22 5.15
N GLN A 1062 -48.34 66.06 4.47
CA GLN A 1062 -47.21 66.76 5.09
C GLN A 1062 -47.66 67.65 6.26
N THR A 1063 -48.82 68.30 6.10
CA THR A 1063 -49.43 69.12 7.15
C THR A 1063 -49.88 68.26 8.33
N LEU A 1064 -50.60 67.17 8.09
CA LEU A 1064 -51.01 66.23 9.13
C LEU A 1064 -49.80 65.65 9.88
N GLU A 1065 -48.71 65.35 9.18
CA GLU A 1065 -47.46 64.88 9.81
C GLU A 1065 -46.83 65.94 10.71
N ALA A 1066 -46.77 67.19 10.26
CA ALA A 1066 -46.28 68.28 11.09
C ALA A 1066 -47.17 68.48 12.34
N LEU A 1067 -48.49 68.47 12.18
CA LEU A 1067 -49.45 68.60 13.28
C LEU A 1067 -49.43 67.41 14.25
N SER A 1068 -49.07 66.21 13.79
CA SER A 1068 -49.01 65.01 14.64
C SER A 1068 -48.00 65.11 15.79
N SER A 1069 -47.07 66.08 15.72
CA SER A 1069 -46.15 66.42 16.81
C SER A 1069 -46.80 67.20 17.96
N ILE A 1070 -48.06 67.65 17.79
CA ILE A 1070 -48.85 68.26 18.85
C ILE A 1070 -49.49 67.15 19.68
N SER A 1071 -49.17 67.11 20.97
CA SER A 1071 -49.56 66.03 21.90
C SER A 1071 -51.06 65.73 21.98
N LEU A 1072 -51.91 66.70 21.63
CA LEU A 1072 -53.37 66.57 21.64
C LEU A 1072 -53.95 65.82 20.42
N LEU A 1073 -53.21 65.71 19.32
CA LEU A 1073 -53.71 65.17 18.06
C LEU A 1073 -53.40 63.67 17.88
N PRO A 1074 -54.31 62.89 17.26
CA PRO A 1074 -54.18 61.43 17.18
C PRO A 1074 -53.19 60.96 16.11
N ALA A 1075 -51.89 61.07 16.39
CA ALA A 1075 -50.80 60.71 15.47
C ALA A 1075 -50.90 59.29 14.85
N GLU A 1076 -51.52 58.33 15.56
CA GLU A 1076 -51.75 56.97 15.07
C GLU A 1076 -52.64 56.92 13.81
N GLN A 1077 -53.55 57.88 13.59
CA GLN A 1077 -54.38 57.90 12.38
C GLN A 1077 -53.54 58.11 11.11
N VAL A 1078 -52.51 58.97 11.17
CA VAL A 1078 -51.60 59.24 10.05
C VAL A 1078 -50.71 58.02 9.76
N LYS A 1079 -50.27 57.34 10.82
CA LYS A 1079 -49.49 56.10 10.73
C LYS A 1079 -50.32 54.94 10.15
N GLN A 1080 -51.58 54.82 10.54
CA GLN A 1080 -52.51 53.84 9.94
C GLN A 1080 -52.75 54.14 8.46
N TRP A 1081 -52.99 55.40 8.09
CA TRP A 1081 -53.13 55.80 6.69
C TRP A 1081 -51.87 55.46 5.88
N ARG A 1082 -50.67 55.77 6.39
CA ARG A 1082 -49.38 55.40 5.77
C ARG A 1082 -49.26 53.90 5.55
N THR A 1083 -49.69 53.10 6.52
CA THR A 1083 -49.66 51.63 6.44
C THR A 1083 -50.65 51.10 5.40
N GLU A 1084 -51.89 51.62 5.39
CA GLU A 1084 -52.93 51.26 4.41
C GLU A 1084 -52.53 51.64 2.98
N CYS A 1085 -51.90 52.81 2.80
CA CYS A 1085 -51.37 53.27 1.52
C CYS A 1085 -50.18 52.42 1.06
N ALA A 1086 -49.25 52.11 1.96
CA ALA A 1086 -48.09 51.25 1.66
C ALA A 1086 -48.51 49.84 1.21
N ALA A 1087 -49.59 49.29 1.78
CA ALA A 1087 -50.11 47.97 1.45
C ALA A 1087 -50.68 47.83 0.02
N LEU A 1088 -50.98 48.93 -0.68
CA LEU A 1088 -51.43 48.88 -2.08
C LEU A 1088 -50.25 48.60 -3.02
N GLN A 1089 -50.30 47.47 -3.73
CA GLN A 1089 -49.24 47.03 -4.65
C GLN A 1089 -49.61 47.29 -6.11
N VAL A 1090 -48.59 47.52 -6.95
CA VAL A 1090 -48.74 47.75 -8.40
C VAL A 1090 -48.79 46.41 -9.13
N ALA A 1091 -49.58 46.33 -10.21
CA ALA A 1091 -49.65 45.14 -11.05
C ALA A 1091 -48.37 44.95 -11.86
N GLU A 1092 -47.68 43.83 -11.64
CA GLU A 1092 -46.62 43.33 -12.52
C GLU A 1092 -47.21 42.70 -13.80
N SER A 1093 -46.47 42.74 -14.90
CA SER A 1093 -46.89 42.12 -16.17
C SER A 1093 -46.84 40.59 -16.07
N ILE A 1094 -47.98 39.92 -16.23
CA ILE A 1094 -48.04 38.47 -16.27
C ILE A 1094 -47.91 37.99 -17.72
N ASP A 1095 -46.88 37.19 -18.02
CA ASP A 1095 -46.76 36.52 -19.31
C ASP A 1095 -47.73 35.34 -19.41
N SER A 1096 -48.55 35.36 -20.47
CA SER A 1096 -49.50 34.30 -20.83
C SER A 1096 -48.86 32.90 -20.91
N LYS A 1097 -47.64 32.78 -21.44
CA LYS A 1097 -46.96 31.48 -21.56
C LYS A 1097 -46.53 30.92 -20.21
N THR A 1098 -46.19 31.80 -19.28
CA THR A 1098 -45.78 31.40 -17.93
C THR A 1098 -47.00 30.90 -17.14
N LEU A 1099 -48.17 31.51 -17.31
CA LEU A 1099 -49.44 31.02 -16.75
C LEU A 1099 -49.86 29.66 -17.29
N GLU A 1100 -49.51 29.33 -18.54
CA GLU A 1100 -49.78 27.99 -19.08
C GLU A 1100 -48.91 26.91 -18.41
N LEU A 1101 -47.76 27.27 -17.83
CA LEU A 1101 -46.85 26.31 -17.19
C LEU A 1101 -47.05 26.23 -15.67
N THR A 1102 -47.31 27.36 -15.01
CA THR A 1102 -47.51 27.43 -13.56
C THR A 1102 -48.79 28.20 -13.21
N PRO A 1103 -49.61 27.70 -12.26
CA PRO A 1103 -50.85 28.36 -11.88
C PRO A 1103 -50.65 29.63 -11.04
N ASN A 1104 -49.45 29.90 -10.48
CA ASN A 1104 -49.17 31.13 -9.72
C ASN A 1104 -47.77 31.72 -10.01
N PRO A 1105 -47.58 32.39 -11.16
CA PRO A 1105 -46.28 32.91 -11.56
C PRO A 1105 -45.82 34.16 -10.78
N VAL A 1106 -46.73 34.86 -10.11
CA VAL A 1106 -46.46 36.16 -9.44
C VAL A 1106 -46.70 36.11 -7.94
N ASN A 1107 -46.77 34.89 -7.36
CA ASN A 1107 -47.02 34.64 -5.94
C ASN A 1107 -48.23 35.40 -5.37
N PHE A 1108 -49.27 35.60 -6.17
CA PHE A 1108 -50.50 36.23 -5.72
C PHE A 1108 -51.41 35.16 -5.11
N SER A 1109 -51.94 35.43 -3.91
CA SER A 1109 -52.87 34.53 -3.23
C SER A 1109 -54.25 35.17 -3.14
N PRO A 1110 -55.15 34.92 -4.11
CA PRO A 1110 -56.53 35.41 -4.06
C PRO A 1110 -57.22 35.04 -2.73
N ARG A 1111 -56.93 33.85 -2.21
CA ARG A 1111 -57.48 33.31 -0.97
C ARG A 1111 -57.18 34.14 0.28
N ASN A 1112 -56.01 34.77 0.34
CA ASN A 1112 -55.58 35.56 1.49
C ASN A 1112 -55.74 37.07 1.28
N GLU A 1113 -55.76 37.50 0.01
CA GLU A 1113 -55.68 38.92 -0.35
C GLU A 1113 -57.00 39.50 -0.91
N SER A 1114 -58.06 38.69 -1.06
CA SER A 1114 -59.35 39.15 -1.56
C SER A 1114 -60.06 40.08 -0.57
N SER A 1115 -59.72 41.37 -0.61
CA SER A 1115 -60.58 42.44 -0.10
C SER A 1115 -61.84 42.53 -0.97
N LYS A 1116 -63.00 42.80 -0.37
CA LYS A 1116 -64.27 43.00 -1.12
C LYS A 1116 -64.26 44.23 -2.03
N VAL A 1117 -63.25 45.08 -1.90
CA VAL A 1117 -63.12 46.39 -2.56
C VAL A 1117 -61.83 46.41 -3.36
N SER A 1118 -61.91 46.90 -4.60
CA SER A 1118 -60.77 46.94 -5.53
C SER A 1118 -59.64 47.83 -5.04
N ALA A 1119 -58.41 47.59 -5.50
CA ALA A 1119 -57.26 48.44 -5.15
C ALA A 1119 -57.49 49.91 -5.57
N SER A 1120 -58.18 50.12 -6.69
CA SER A 1120 -58.58 51.45 -7.16
C SER A 1120 -59.49 52.18 -6.17
N GLU A 1121 -60.55 51.52 -5.70
CA GLU A 1121 -61.51 52.11 -4.76
C GLU A 1121 -60.86 52.38 -3.40
N ARG A 1122 -59.99 51.47 -2.93
CA ARG A 1122 -59.18 51.69 -1.72
C ARG A 1122 -58.31 52.93 -1.83
N LEU A 1123 -57.70 53.17 -2.99
CA LEU A 1123 -56.89 54.36 -3.23
C LEU A 1123 -57.74 55.64 -3.17
N THR A 1124 -58.94 55.63 -3.73
CA THR A 1124 -59.89 56.76 -3.65
C THR A 1124 -60.33 57.02 -2.21
N GLN A 1125 -60.60 55.96 -1.42
CA GLN A 1125 -60.96 56.10 -0.01
C GLN A 1125 -59.83 56.74 0.81
N LEU A 1126 -58.57 56.40 0.52
CA LEU A 1126 -57.42 57.01 1.19
C LEU A 1126 -57.30 58.51 0.90
N ASP A 1127 -57.56 58.95 -0.32
CA ASP A 1127 -57.58 60.38 -0.68
C ASP A 1127 -58.66 61.15 0.10
N THR A 1128 -59.88 60.60 0.18
CA THR A 1128 -60.97 61.19 0.96
C THR A 1128 -60.59 61.28 2.45
N LYS A 1129 -60.01 60.20 3.00
CA LYS A 1129 -59.59 60.13 4.41
C LYS A 1129 -58.55 61.20 4.79
N LEU A 1130 -57.64 61.58 3.89
CA LEU A 1130 -56.71 62.69 4.16
C LEU A 1130 -57.42 64.03 4.34
N SER A 1131 -58.43 64.30 3.50
CA SER A 1131 -59.22 65.54 3.58
C SER A 1131 -59.99 65.61 4.88
N ASP A 1132 -60.65 64.50 5.24
CA ASP A 1132 -61.46 64.40 6.45
C ASP A 1132 -60.60 64.58 7.70
N MET A 1133 -59.45 63.89 7.78
CA MET A 1133 -58.52 64.00 8.89
C MET A 1133 -58.00 65.43 9.08
N LEU A 1134 -57.60 66.11 8.00
CA LEU A 1134 -57.08 67.47 8.09
C LEU A 1134 -58.15 68.45 8.60
N SER A 1135 -59.39 68.28 8.14
CA SER A 1135 -60.54 69.07 8.59
C SER A 1135 -60.83 68.85 10.08
N GLU A 1136 -60.90 67.60 10.51
CA GLU A 1136 -61.14 67.22 11.91
C GLU A 1136 -60.05 67.77 12.86
N TRP A 1137 -58.77 67.60 12.50
CA TRP A 1137 -57.65 68.03 13.33
C TRP A 1137 -57.58 69.57 13.44
N THR A 1138 -57.87 70.28 12.33
CA THR A 1138 -57.94 71.74 12.34
C THR A 1138 -59.05 72.24 13.27
N HIS A 1139 -60.22 71.60 13.25
CA HIS A 1139 -61.32 71.95 14.14
C HIS A 1139 -60.99 71.62 15.61
N SER A 1140 -60.38 70.47 15.88
CA SER A 1140 -59.96 70.07 17.23
C SER A 1140 -58.94 71.03 17.83
N LEU A 1141 -57.96 71.48 17.04
CA LEU A 1141 -56.99 72.49 17.49
C LEU A 1141 -57.65 73.84 17.77
N LYS A 1142 -58.55 74.29 16.90
CA LYS A 1142 -59.25 75.57 17.07
C LYS A 1142 -60.09 75.59 18.34
N SER A 1143 -60.89 74.54 18.57
CA SER A 1143 -61.72 74.44 19.78
C SER A 1143 -60.86 74.42 21.05
N SER A 1144 -59.77 73.64 21.05
CA SER A 1144 -58.91 73.51 22.22
C SER A 1144 -58.11 74.78 22.55
N LEU A 1145 -57.77 75.60 21.55
CA LEU A 1145 -57.02 76.85 21.75
C LEU A 1145 -57.91 78.08 21.98
N ALA A 1146 -59.16 78.07 21.52
CA ALA A 1146 -60.09 79.20 21.65
C ALA A 1146 -60.95 79.14 22.91
N ASP A 1147 -61.31 77.95 23.38
CA ASP A 1147 -62.31 77.75 24.44
C ASP A 1147 -61.72 77.48 25.84
N ASP A 1148 -60.38 77.46 25.99
CA ASP A 1148 -59.73 77.26 27.28
C ASP A 1148 -59.33 78.60 27.95
N PRO A 1149 -60.07 79.04 28.99
CA PRO A 1149 -59.84 80.32 29.67
C PRO A 1149 -58.57 80.34 30.54
N PHE A 1150 -57.87 79.21 30.69
CA PHE A 1150 -56.63 79.12 31.47
C PHE A 1150 -55.36 79.23 30.62
N LEU A 1151 -55.47 79.37 29.30
CA LEU A 1151 -54.31 79.53 28.41
C LEU A 1151 -53.67 80.91 28.55
N GLN A 1152 -52.46 80.96 29.09
CA GLN A 1152 -51.71 82.20 29.30
C GLN A 1152 -50.83 82.54 28.09
N LEU A 1153 -51.46 82.93 26.98
CA LEU A 1153 -50.76 83.31 25.73
C LEU A 1153 -49.78 84.48 25.91
N SER A 1154 -49.96 85.30 26.96
CA SER A 1154 -49.06 86.40 27.33
C SER A 1154 -47.68 85.97 27.80
N LEU A 1155 -47.49 84.69 28.15
CA LEU A 1155 -46.21 84.13 28.60
C LEU A 1155 -45.34 83.60 27.44
N LEU A 1156 -45.88 83.51 26.23
CA LEU A 1156 -45.13 83.10 25.04
C LEU A 1156 -44.30 84.24 24.44
N PRO A 1157 -43.18 83.93 23.76
CA PRO A 1157 -42.50 84.84 22.85
C PRO A 1157 -43.44 85.48 21.82
N GLU A 1158 -43.17 86.74 21.47
CA GLU A 1158 -44.04 87.56 20.61
C GLU A 1158 -44.37 86.91 19.26
N LEU A 1159 -43.38 86.26 18.62
CA LEU A 1159 -43.58 85.57 17.33
C LEU A 1159 -44.56 84.39 17.43
N GLN A 1160 -44.44 83.54 18.45
CA GLN A 1160 -45.32 82.38 18.64
C GLN A 1160 -46.74 82.81 19.02
N ARG A 1161 -46.85 83.84 19.87
CA ARG A 1161 -48.12 84.44 20.28
C ARG A 1161 -48.90 85.00 19.09
N ASN A 1162 -48.22 85.68 18.18
CA ASN A 1162 -48.85 86.26 16.99
C ASN A 1162 -49.37 85.19 16.02
N GLU A 1163 -48.59 84.11 15.80
CA GLU A 1163 -49.00 82.98 14.95
C GLU A 1163 -50.23 82.26 15.53
N ILE A 1164 -50.28 82.01 16.84
CA ILE A 1164 -51.42 81.37 17.51
C ILE A 1164 -52.66 82.28 17.49
N HIS A 1165 -52.51 83.58 17.74
CA HIS A 1165 -53.63 84.53 17.63
C HIS A 1165 -54.17 84.64 16.21
N SER A 1166 -53.29 84.65 15.21
CA SER A 1166 -53.67 84.65 13.79
C SER A 1166 -54.52 83.43 13.46
N PHE A 1167 -54.12 82.24 13.92
CA PHE A 1167 -54.87 80.99 13.73
C PHE A 1167 -56.22 80.97 14.45
N ILE A 1168 -56.29 81.40 15.71
CA ILE A 1168 -57.55 81.47 16.47
C ILE A 1168 -58.55 82.40 15.77
N THR A 1169 -58.06 83.53 15.25
CA THR A 1169 -58.89 84.55 14.59
C THR A 1169 -59.33 84.13 13.19
N SER A 1170 -58.42 83.57 12.37
CA SER A 1170 -58.71 83.15 11.00
C SER A 1170 -59.53 81.85 10.95
N GLY A 1171 -59.34 80.96 11.94
CA GLY A 1171 -59.89 79.62 11.96
C GLY A 1171 -59.29 78.67 10.91
N ALA A 1172 -58.21 79.06 10.25
CA ALA A 1172 -57.54 78.30 9.20
C ALA A 1172 -56.03 78.25 9.46
N LEU A 1173 -55.43 77.07 9.27
CA LEU A 1173 -53.98 76.88 9.39
C LEU A 1173 -53.26 77.60 8.25
N SER A 1174 -52.15 78.26 8.55
CA SER A 1174 -51.19 78.69 7.53
C SER A 1174 -50.52 77.45 6.95
N LEU A 1175 -50.51 77.32 5.62
CA LEU A 1175 -49.85 76.22 4.92
C LEU A 1175 -48.63 76.78 4.16
N PRO A 1176 -47.42 76.28 4.42
CA PRO A 1176 -47.06 75.24 5.39
C PRO A 1176 -47.14 75.74 6.84
N VAL A 1177 -47.47 74.84 7.76
CA VAL A 1177 -47.56 75.16 9.19
C VAL A 1177 -46.16 75.49 9.71
N SER A 1178 -46.02 76.67 10.33
CA SER A 1178 -44.73 77.15 10.84
C SER A 1178 -44.28 76.31 12.05
N LYS A 1179 -42.95 76.14 12.21
CA LYS A 1179 -42.39 75.44 13.37
C LYS A 1179 -42.67 76.21 14.66
N GLU A 1180 -42.70 77.53 14.55
CA GLU A 1180 -43.02 78.48 15.60
C GLU A 1180 -44.46 78.31 16.09
N PHE A 1181 -45.41 78.06 15.18
CA PHE A 1181 -46.80 77.75 15.54
C PHE A 1181 -46.89 76.42 16.30
N ILE A 1182 -46.27 75.34 15.82
CA ILE A 1182 -46.29 74.02 16.49
C ILE A 1182 -45.64 74.08 17.87
N ALA A 1183 -44.47 74.72 17.98
CA ALA A 1183 -43.76 74.89 19.24
C ALA A 1183 -44.59 75.71 20.23
N GLY A 1184 -45.16 76.83 19.77
CA GLY A 1184 -46.03 77.67 20.60
C GLY A 1184 -47.28 76.94 21.09
N VAL A 1185 -47.94 76.16 20.24
CA VAL A 1185 -49.12 75.37 20.62
C VAL A 1185 -48.76 74.30 21.65
N ASN A 1186 -47.67 73.56 21.48
CA ASN A 1186 -47.21 72.58 22.47
C ASN A 1186 -46.80 73.24 23.80
N GLU A 1187 -46.15 74.40 23.74
CA GLU A 1187 -45.71 75.14 24.94
C GLU A 1187 -46.92 75.67 25.73
N VAL A 1188 -47.95 76.19 25.04
CA VAL A 1188 -49.21 76.64 25.66
C VAL A 1188 -49.99 75.48 26.26
N LEU A 1189 -50.13 74.37 25.53
CA LEU A 1189 -50.82 73.16 26.02
C LEU A 1189 -50.07 72.46 27.16
N SER A 1190 -48.78 72.74 27.35
CA SER A 1190 -47.98 72.17 28.45
C SER A 1190 -48.31 72.77 29.84
N GLY A 1191 -49.03 73.89 29.88
CA GLY A 1191 -49.43 74.60 31.11
C GLY A 1191 -48.31 75.47 31.68
N LEU A 1192 -48.05 76.62 31.05
CA LEU A 1192 -47.05 77.58 31.53
C LEU A 1192 -47.46 78.20 32.87
N GLU A 1193 -46.49 78.33 33.78
CA GLU A 1193 -46.70 78.88 35.12
C GLU A 1193 -45.99 80.22 35.28
N GLU A 1194 -46.77 81.26 35.54
CA GLU A 1194 -46.25 82.58 35.87
C GLU A 1194 -45.66 82.58 37.30
N VAL A 1195 -44.45 83.11 37.45
CA VAL A 1195 -43.84 83.43 38.74
C VAL A 1195 -43.48 84.90 38.76
N ARG A 1196 -44.25 85.69 39.52
CA ARG A 1196 -43.96 87.11 39.72
C ARG A 1196 -43.02 87.31 40.89
N ILE A 1197 -42.00 88.13 40.70
CA ILE A 1197 -41.09 88.58 41.76
C ILE A 1197 -41.17 90.10 41.80
N SER A 1198 -41.61 90.66 42.93
CA SER A 1198 -41.71 92.12 43.04
C SER A 1198 -40.32 92.76 43.17
N THR A 1199 -40.17 93.96 42.63
CA THR A 1199 -38.98 94.79 42.81
C THR A 1199 -38.66 95.05 44.29
N MET A 1200 -39.67 95.10 45.18
CA MET A 1200 -39.45 95.20 46.63
C MET A 1200 -38.82 93.93 47.24
N ASP A 1201 -39.26 92.75 46.82
CA ASP A 1201 -38.71 91.47 47.30
C ASP A 1201 -37.28 91.27 46.80
N LEU A 1202 -36.98 91.67 45.56
CA LEU A 1202 -35.62 91.70 45.02
C LEU A 1202 -34.69 92.57 45.90
N VAL A 1203 -35.12 93.81 46.20
CA VAL A 1203 -34.34 94.77 47.00
C VAL A 1203 -34.21 94.32 48.47
N ALA A 1204 -35.23 93.68 49.03
CA ALA A 1204 -35.17 93.12 50.39
C ALA A 1204 -34.17 91.95 50.49
N THR A 1205 -34.14 91.08 49.49
CA THR A 1205 -33.30 89.87 49.44
C THR A 1205 -31.82 90.22 49.32
N PHE A 1206 -31.50 91.27 48.56
CA PHE A 1206 -30.12 91.74 48.40
C PHE A 1206 -29.57 92.57 49.57
N GLY A 1207 -30.37 92.80 50.62
CA GLY A 1207 -29.96 93.51 51.83
C GLY A 1207 -29.96 95.03 51.64
N LYS A 1208 -30.68 95.75 52.51
CA LYS A 1208 -30.92 97.20 52.45
C LYS A 1208 -29.64 98.05 52.62
N GLY A 1209 -28.75 98.05 51.62
CA GLY A 1209 -27.59 98.94 51.53
C GLY A 1209 -26.36 98.56 52.36
N THR A 1210 -26.28 97.35 52.91
CA THR A 1210 -25.09 96.84 53.60
C THR A 1210 -24.08 96.22 52.62
N PRO A 1211 -22.76 96.43 52.73
CA PRO A 1211 -21.78 95.79 51.85
C PRO A 1211 -21.80 94.26 51.99
N GLN A 1212 -21.97 93.53 50.87
CA GLN A 1212 -21.98 92.06 50.82
C GLN A 1212 -20.99 91.54 49.76
N ARG A 1213 -20.51 90.29 49.91
CA ARG A 1213 -19.64 89.67 48.90
C ARG A 1213 -20.49 89.19 47.71
N LEU A 1214 -19.88 89.10 46.53
CA LEU A 1214 -20.56 88.68 45.30
C LEU A 1214 -21.26 87.31 45.44
N GLU A 1215 -20.62 86.37 46.12
CA GLU A 1215 -21.18 85.02 46.32
C GLU A 1215 -22.43 85.05 47.22
N ASP A 1216 -22.45 85.91 48.23
CA ASP A 1216 -23.60 86.04 49.13
C ASP A 1216 -24.83 86.62 48.40
N VAL A 1217 -24.61 87.57 47.48
CA VAL A 1217 -25.65 88.17 46.64
C VAL A 1217 -26.24 87.12 45.69
N LYS A 1218 -25.38 86.34 45.01
CA LYS A 1218 -25.84 85.26 44.11
C LYS A 1218 -26.60 84.18 44.86
N ALA A 1219 -26.08 83.71 46.00
CA ALA A 1219 -26.73 82.68 46.81
C ALA A 1219 -28.11 83.13 47.29
N ARG A 1220 -28.26 84.40 47.68
CA ARG A 1220 -29.55 84.97 48.09
C ARG A 1220 -30.54 85.11 46.94
N PHE A 1221 -30.07 85.46 45.73
CA PHE A 1221 -30.94 85.48 44.55
C PHE A 1221 -31.38 84.08 44.13
N GLU A 1222 -30.48 83.10 44.18
CA GLU A 1222 -30.83 81.71 43.93
C GLU A 1222 -31.81 81.18 44.98
N GLU A 1223 -31.66 81.57 46.25
CA GLU A 1223 -32.60 81.23 47.32
C GLU A 1223 -33.98 81.89 47.12
N LEU A 1224 -34.02 83.15 46.66
CA LEU A 1224 -35.27 83.83 46.26
C LEU A 1224 -35.97 83.06 45.13
N LEU A 1225 -35.24 82.72 44.07
CA LEU A 1225 -35.76 81.97 42.93
C LEU A 1225 -36.25 80.58 43.35
N HIS A 1226 -35.48 79.86 44.18
CA HIS A 1226 -35.89 78.57 44.74
C HIS A 1226 -37.13 78.67 45.61
N THR A 1227 -37.28 79.76 46.37
CA THR A 1227 -38.44 79.98 47.23
C THR A 1227 -39.69 80.26 46.39
N HIS A 1228 -39.59 81.14 45.39
CA HIS A 1228 -40.72 81.49 44.51
C HIS A 1228 -41.08 80.39 43.51
N CYS A 1229 -40.12 79.51 43.15
CA CYS A 1229 -40.33 78.39 42.24
C CYS A 1229 -40.52 77.04 42.96
N LYS A 1230 -40.64 77.03 44.30
CA LYS A 1230 -40.75 75.80 45.09
C LYS A 1230 -42.04 75.05 44.74
N GLY A 1231 -41.91 73.81 44.29
CA GLY A 1231 -43.04 72.95 43.90
C GLY A 1231 -43.55 73.17 42.46
N LYS A 1232 -42.89 74.03 41.67
CA LYS A 1232 -43.24 74.31 40.27
C LYS A 1232 -42.25 73.63 39.32
N ASP A 1233 -42.71 73.22 38.13
CA ASP A 1233 -41.85 72.61 37.10
C ASP A 1233 -40.98 73.69 36.44
N SER A 1234 -39.66 73.62 36.65
CA SER A 1234 -38.70 74.59 36.13
C SER A 1234 -38.75 74.78 34.60
N SER A 1235 -39.22 73.78 33.85
CA SER A 1235 -39.36 73.89 32.39
C SER A 1235 -40.57 74.75 31.96
N LYS A 1236 -41.59 74.84 32.82
CA LYS A 1236 -42.87 75.53 32.58
C LYS A 1236 -42.95 76.91 33.24
N VAL A 1237 -42.04 77.20 34.16
CA VAL A 1237 -41.99 78.49 34.87
C VAL A 1237 -41.51 79.59 33.92
N ARG A 1238 -42.23 80.71 33.89
CA ARG A 1238 -41.81 81.98 33.26
C ARG A 1238 -41.79 83.06 34.34
N ILE A 1239 -40.61 83.60 34.61
CA ILE A 1239 -40.39 84.57 35.70
C ILE A 1239 -40.60 85.98 35.17
N ILE A 1240 -41.48 86.73 35.82
CA ILE A 1240 -41.77 88.14 35.53
C ILE A 1240 -41.33 88.96 36.73
N ILE A 1241 -40.51 89.99 36.51
CA ILE A 1241 -40.09 90.93 37.56
C ILE A 1241 -40.96 92.18 37.43
N ASP A 1242 -41.80 92.43 38.45
CA ASP A 1242 -42.75 93.55 38.50
C ASP A 1242 -42.16 94.81 39.18
#